data_AF-A0A813H8T6-F1
#
_entry.id   AF-A0A813H8T6-F1
#
_cell.length_a   1.000
_cell.length_b   1.000
_cell.length_c   1.000
_cell.angle_alpha   90.00
_cell.angle_beta   90.00
_cell.angle_gamma   90.00
#
_symmetry.space_group_name_H-M   'P 1'
#
loop_
_entity.id
_entity.type
_entity.pdbx_description
1 polymer ?
#
loop_
_entity_poly.entity_id
_entity_poly.type
_entity_poly.pdbx_seq_one_letter_code
_entity_poly.pdbx_strand_id
1 'polypeptide(L)'
;MSQSQRELAMPPMDPAGHEPCVPSAGCFLDIAVSGKTLYAVHAADNRVYRRRLKRSSSWILASAGAVNAIAIYEGTIFAVRKDLRLCSQSLADMTENSPWKVASKGDAMAVAVGERGAFVVGKDRNVYWQDLASMTKTSEWTLAAEGWVRQICLVQDCIFGIADVCNLGSLLKQTLPKAAATTTIATTTKSSLGGVRSSSWEAWEYAADGRMLALSVDAGHIYVVRHDGALCSQPLSSLSIKSEWTELFNLDSDSSSNNNNSSSSNNTNSNSSSNQDIGKFLEVPCAEHSETNRISSSTRLVCISDTHGCHRDLKLPPGDVLIHAGDLTQYNEAEHLCDATAFFQELLDAGTYQQVIAIAGNHDNSLHQSEPSQVKQHLMASCTYLEDSMTYLSPACSETKIGVYGSPWTPEHSLWGTGFSLPPRSTALREKWANIPTDVDVLIVHGPPLGRRDTPNSTVGAGCPDLLREVLTRVRPRLMIFGHIHEGYGVSYDGHTLFVNASSYSHDNDDWTLNHPIVIDLPNAKQAYLHWWLCASMTAFGAMKAAGFLHHDLSQIVGVLELIGGAVLLPRWRVVSDLLGKRGSEKSLGFGCWMVLWALGIMLSTYKSKSFVCWSEALLTLELLALASRQLLGWAKLGCT
;
A
#
# COMPACT_ATOMS: atom_id res chain seq x y z
N MET A 1 2.12 -32.91 66.91
CA MET A 1 3.23 -32.78 65.95
C MET A 1 2.79 -33.37 64.62
N SER A 2 3.15 -32.69 63.53
CA SER A 2 3.14 -33.05 62.09
C SER A 2 1.84 -33.38 61.33
N GLN A 3 1.67 -32.58 60.27
CA GLN A 3 1.26 -32.88 58.88
C GLN A 3 -0.16 -33.36 58.53
N SER A 4 -0.90 -32.47 57.86
CA SER A 4 -1.68 -32.82 56.66
C SER A 4 -1.68 -31.63 55.69
N GLN A 5 -1.17 -31.85 54.49
CA GLN A 5 -1.05 -30.92 53.37
C GLN A 5 -2.41 -30.30 53.00
N ARG A 6 -2.45 -28.98 52.75
CA ARG A 6 -3.51 -28.34 51.95
C ARG A 6 -2.93 -28.09 50.57
N GLU A 7 -3.46 -28.78 49.57
CA GLU A 7 -3.24 -28.51 48.15
C GLU A 7 -3.66 -27.07 47.85
N LEU A 8 -2.70 -26.28 47.36
CA LEU A 8 -2.94 -25.02 46.67
C LEU A 8 -3.48 -25.37 45.28
N ALA A 9 -4.74 -25.09 45.02
CA ALA A 9 -5.32 -25.21 43.69
C ALA A 9 -4.58 -24.26 42.72
N MET A 10 -3.98 -24.80 41.66
CA MET A 10 -3.38 -24.02 40.58
C MET A 10 -4.47 -23.30 39.76
N PRO A 11 -4.19 -22.11 39.21
CA PRO A 11 -5.11 -21.41 38.31
C PRO A 11 -5.31 -22.20 37.00
N PRO A 12 -6.44 -22.03 36.30
CA PRO A 12 -6.72 -22.76 35.07
C PRO A 12 -5.72 -22.38 33.97
N MET A 13 -5.11 -23.39 33.33
CA MET A 13 -4.25 -23.22 32.17
C MET A 13 -5.06 -23.12 30.87
N ASP A 14 -4.49 -22.42 29.87
CA ASP A 14 -4.93 -22.46 28.46
C ASP A 14 -4.83 -23.91 27.91
N PRO A 15 -5.66 -24.32 26.91
CA PRO A 15 -5.53 -25.61 26.21
C PRO A 15 -4.10 -25.97 25.70
N ALA A 16 -3.17 -25.02 25.59
CA ALA A 16 -1.75 -25.25 25.25
C ALA A 16 -0.81 -25.42 26.48
N GLY A 17 -1.30 -25.32 27.71
CA GLY A 17 -0.50 -25.56 28.93
C GLY A 17 0.47 -24.44 29.31
N HIS A 18 0.20 -23.20 28.91
CA HIS A 18 1.00 -22.02 29.29
C HIS A 18 0.37 -21.30 30.50
N GLU A 19 1.21 -20.84 31.44
CA GLU A 19 0.78 -19.87 32.44
C GLU A 19 0.30 -18.59 31.73
N PRO A 20 -0.79 -17.93 32.19
CA PRO A 20 -1.22 -16.68 31.60
C PRO A 20 -0.11 -15.64 31.72
N CYS A 21 0.47 -15.23 30.58
CA CYS A 21 1.50 -14.21 30.51
C CYS A 21 1.04 -12.96 31.27
N VAL A 22 1.84 -12.53 32.26
CA VAL A 22 1.74 -11.18 32.82
C VAL A 22 2.02 -10.21 31.66
N PRO A 23 1.11 -9.28 31.31
CA PRO A 23 1.29 -8.45 30.14
C PRO A 23 2.56 -7.60 30.27
N SER A 24 3.43 -7.66 29.26
CA SER A 24 4.58 -6.77 29.10
C SER A 24 4.08 -5.33 28.93
N ALA A 25 4.88 -4.37 29.37
CA ALA A 25 4.59 -2.96 29.15
C ALA A 25 4.70 -2.68 27.64
N GLY A 26 3.59 -2.65 26.90
CA GLY A 26 3.68 -2.46 25.45
C GLY A 26 2.36 -2.24 24.71
N CYS A 27 1.26 -2.88 25.10
CA CYS A 27 0.05 -2.88 24.25
C CYS A 27 -1.23 -2.63 25.06
N PHE A 28 -1.60 -1.36 25.26
CA PHE A 28 -2.87 -0.96 25.88
C PHE A 28 -3.74 -0.15 24.91
N LEU A 29 -5.02 -0.49 24.80
CA LEU A 29 -6.02 0.18 23.95
C LEU A 29 -6.55 1.47 24.58
N ASP A 30 -6.69 1.48 25.90
CA ASP A 30 -7.24 2.63 26.63
C ASP A 30 -6.80 2.60 28.10
N ILE A 31 -6.77 3.77 28.75
CA ILE A 31 -6.32 3.93 30.14
C ILE A 31 -7.22 4.87 30.95
N ALA A 32 -7.39 4.56 32.23
CA ALA A 32 -8.08 5.42 33.18
C ALA A 32 -7.38 5.40 34.54
N VAL A 33 -7.40 6.53 35.26
CA VAL A 33 -6.75 6.67 36.57
C VAL A 33 -7.79 6.88 37.66
N SER A 34 -7.58 6.24 38.82
CA SER A 34 -8.36 6.49 40.02
C SER A 34 -7.46 6.49 41.26
N GLY A 35 -7.29 7.68 41.85
CA GLY A 35 -6.40 7.88 42.99
C GLY A 35 -4.95 7.52 42.67
N LYS A 36 -4.42 6.44 43.28
CA LYS A 36 -3.04 5.95 43.04
C LYS A 36 -2.99 4.68 42.19
N THR A 37 -4.05 4.40 41.43
CA THR A 37 -4.20 3.18 40.65
C THR A 37 -4.50 3.54 39.20
N LEU A 38 -3.70 2.99 38.30
CA LEU A 38 -3.90 3.02 36.86
C LEU A 38 -4.69 1.77 36.45
N TYR A 39 -5.68 1.95 35.59
CA TYR A 39 -6.44 0.90 34.92
C TYR A 39 -6.14 1.00 33.43
N ALA A 40 -5.94 -0.13 32.77
CA ALA A 40 -5.63 -0.17 31.34
C ALA A 40 -6.30 -1.36 30.68
N VAL A 41 -6.81 -1.15 29.46
CA VAL A 41 -7.36 -2.20 28.60
C VAL A 41 -6.22 -2.79 27.80
N HIS A 42 -5.90 -4.06 28.00
CA HIS A 42 -4.80 -4.71 27.28
C HIS A 42 -5.23 -5.13 25.87
N ALA A 43 -4.38 -4.91 24.87
CA ALA A 43 -4.76 -5.07 23.46
C ALA A 43 -4.88 -6.52 22.99
N ALA A 44 -4.19 -7.47 23.64
CA ALA A 44 -4.22 -8.87 23.20
C ALA A 44 -5.52 -9.59 23.62
N ASP A 45 -6.08 -9.25 24.79
CA ASP A 45 -7.22 -9.94 25.39
C ASP A 45 -8.43 -9.02 25.63
N ASN A 46 -8.29 -7.72 25.39
CA ASN A 46 -9.27 -6.68 25.62
C ASN A 46 -9.76 -6.64 27.08
N ARG A 47 -8.94 -7.05 28.07
CA ARG A 47 -9.34 -7.05 29.48
C ARG A 47 -8.74 -5.87 30.24
N VAL A 48 -9.42 -5.46 31.32
CA VAL A 48 -8.91 -4.39 32.19
C VAL A 48 -7.93 -4.99 33.19
N TYR A 49 -6.71 -4.45 33.19
CA TYR A 49 -5.69 -4.68 34.21
C TYR A 49 -5.54 -3.42 35.06
N ARG A 50 -5.14 -3.59 36.32
CA ARG A 50 -4.85 -2.49 37.23
C ARG A 50 -3.43 -2.58 37.77
N ARG A 51 -2.82 -1.42 37.99
CA ARG A 51 -1.47 -1.29 38.55
C ARG A 51 -1.43 -0.08 39.49
N ARG A 52 -0.75 -0.21 40.63
CA ARG A 52 -0.51 0.95 41.50
C ARG A 52 0.55 1.86 40.89
N LEU A 53 0.44 3.18 41.03
CA LEU A 53 1.46 4.12 40.59
C LEU A 53 2.68 4.10 41.53
N LYS A 54 3.44 3.00 41.51
CA LYS A 54 4.69 2.76 42.25
C LYS A 54 5.64 1.95 41.37
N ARG A 55 6.94 2.30 41.40
CA ARG A 55 8.01 1.70 40.56
C ARG A 55 8.05 0.17 40.57
N SER A 56 7.70 -0.49 41.68
CA SER A 56 7.80 -1.96 41.85
C SER A 56 6.46 -2.72 41.75
N SER A 57 5.43 -2.11 41.18
CA SER A 57 4.10 -2.74 41.07
C SER A 57 3.94 -3.51 39.76
N SER A 58 3.28 -4.67 39.81
CA SER A 58 2.87 -5.48 38.67
C SER A 58 1.43 -5.20 38.25
N TRP A 59 1.09 -5.54 37.00
CA TRP A 59 -0.27 -5.52 36.49
C TRP A 59 -1.07 -6.69 37.05
N ILE A 60 -2.32 -6.43 37.44
CA ILE A 60 -3.24 -7.43 38.00
C ILE A 60 -4.55 -7.36 37.23
N LEU A 61 -5.07 -8.50 36.78
CA LEU A 61 -6.38 -8.57 36.11
C LEU A 61 -7.47 -8.00 37.03
N ALA A 62 -8.29 -7.10 36.49
CA ALA A 62 -9.28 -6.36 37.25
C ALA A 62 -10.72 -6.63 36.82
N SER A 63 -10.99 -7.09 35.60
CA SER A 63 -12.36 -7.22 35.07
C SER A 63 -12.69 -8.57 34.46
N ALA A 64 -13.97 -8.95 34.53
CA ALA A 64 -14.54 -10.01 33.72
C ALA A 64 -14.86 -9.53 32.29
N GLY A 65 -14.49 -10.31 31.27
CA GLY A 65 -14.89 -10.08 29.88
C GLY A 65 -14.17 -8.94 29.15
N ALA A 66 -14.34 -8.91 27.82
CA ALA A 66 -13.65 -8.00 26.92
C ALA A 66 -14.33 -6.62 26.81
N VAL A 67 -13.52 -5.56 26.84
CA VAL A 67 -13.88 -4.15 26.73
C VAL A 67 -12.93 -3.43 25.75
N ASN A 68 -13.40 -2.35 25.14
CA ASN A 68 -12.63 -1.57 24.16
C ASN A 68 -12.19 -0.22 24.72
N ALA A 69 -13.01 0.41 25.57
CA ALA A 69 -12.72 1.72 26.17
C ALA A 69 -13.22 1.76 27.61
N ILE A 70 -12.56 2.55 28.46
CA ILE A 70 -12.87 2.71 29.88
C ILE A 70 -12.81 4.17 30.32
N ALA A 71 -13.70 4.55 31.23
CA ALA A 71 -13.65 5.84 31.92
C ALA A 71 -13.96 5.64 33.40
N ILE A 72 -13.36 6.44 34.28
CA ILE A 72 -13.60 6.35 35.73
C ILE A 72 -14.05 7.71 36.25
N TYR A 73 -15.14 7.70 37.03
CA TYR A 73 -15.64 8.87 37.73
C TYR A 73 -16.21 8.47 39.09
N GLU A 74 -15.85 9.19 40.15
CA GLU A 74 -16.36 9.01 41.54
C GLU A 74 -16.47 7.54 42.01
N GLY A 75 -15.41 6.74 41.79
CA GLY A 75 -15.38 5.35 42.26
C GLY A 75 -16.17 4.35 41.40
N THR A 76 -16.72 4.79 40.27
CA THR A 76 -17.39 3.95 39.27
C THR A 76 -16.56 3.88 38.01
N ILE A 77 -16.35 2.67 37.48
CA ILE A 77 -15.76 2.45 36.15
C ILE A 77 -16.88 2.21 35.14
N PHE A 78 -16.80 2.93 34.04
CA PHE A 78 -17.62 2.76 32.85
C PHE A 78 -16.78 2.08 31.79
N ALA A 79 -17.36 1.14 31.06
CA ALA A 79 -16.67 0.42 30.00
C ALA A 79 -17.56 0.22 28.79
N VAL A 80 -17.00 0.44 27.61
CA VAL A 80 -17.60 0.05 26.34
C VAL A 80 -17.17 -1.39 26.06
N ARG A 81 -18.12 -2.30 26.01
CA ARG A 81 -17.84 -3.72 25.70
C ARG A 81 -17.54 -3.92 24.21
N LYS A 82 -16.99 -5.08 23.84
CA LYS A 82 -16.74 -5.44 22.43
C LYS A 82 -18.02 -5.47 21.57
N ASP A 83 -19.19 -5.69 22.19
CA ASP A 83 -20.50 -5.58 21.56
C ASP A 83 -21.04 -4.13 21.51
N LEU A 84 -20.18 -3.15 21.81
CA LEU A 84 -20.43 -1.71 21.82
C LEU A 84 -21.40 -1.24 22.90
N ARG A 85 -21.79 -2.09 23.86
CA ARG A 85 -22.68 -1.69 24.95
C ARG A 85 -21.92 -0.97 26.06
N LEU A 86 -22.43 0.19 26.46
CA LEU A 86 -21.94 0.90 27.63
C LEU A 86 -22.41 0.21 28.92
N CYS A 87 -21.44 -0.17 29.75
CA CYS A 87 -21.66 -0.80 31.04
C CYS A 87 -20.94 -0.05 32.15
N SER A 88 -21.33 -0.28 33.40
CA SER A 88 -20.69 0.28 34.57
C SER A 88 -20.53 -0.74 35.69
N GLN A 89 -19.58 -0.45 36.59
CA GLN A 89 -19.32 -1.23 37.80
C GLN A 89 -18.72 -0.35 38.89
N SER A 90 -19.02 -0.64 40.15
CA SER A 90 -18.36 -0.04 41.30
C SER A 90 -16.92 -0.56 41.40
N LEU A 91 -15.93 0.33 41.53
CA LEU A 91 -14.52 -0.06 41.70
C LEU A 91 -14.29 -0.84 43.00
N ALA A 92 -15.09 -0.59 44.03
CA ALA A 92 -15.00 -1.30 45.31
C ALA A 92 -15.42 -2.78 45.18
N ASP A 93 -16.36 -3.06 44.28
CA ASP A 93 -16.94 -4.40 44.06
C ASP A 93 -16.25 -5.16 42.92
N MET A 94 -15.24 -4.55 42.29
CA MET A 94 -14.64 -5.03 41.06
C MET A 94 -13.62 -6.16 41.31
N THR A 95 -13.84 -7.27 40.62
CA THR A 95 -13.03 -8.50 40.64
C THR A 95 -12.88 -9.05 39.21
N GLU A 96 -11.97 -10.00 39.01
CA GLU A 96 -11.77 -10.69 37.72
C GLU A 96 -13.04 -11.42 37.19
N ASN A 97 -14.02 -11.69 38.05
CA ASN A 97 -15.24 -12.44 37.72
C ASN A 97 -16.54 -11.64 37.92
N SER A 98 -16.47 -10.40 38.41
CA SER A 98 -17.69 -9.63 38.68
C SER A 98 -18.32 -9.08 37.39
N PRO A 99 -19.64 -9.22 37.22
CA PRO A 99 -20.30 -8.91 35.96
C PRO A 99 -20.47 -7.40 35.73
N TRP A 100 -20.30 -7.00 34.48
CA TRP A 100 -20.65 -5.66 34.00
C TRP A 100 -22.17 -5.44 34.01
N LYS A 101 -22.62 -4.29 34.50
CA LYS A 101 -24.04 -3.89 34.47
C LYS A 101 -24.26 -2.91 33.32
N VAL A 102 -25.22 -3.18 32.43
CA VAL A 102 -25.57 -2.25 31.36
C VAL A 102 -26.00 -0.91 31.95
N ALA A 103 -25.32 0.16 31.52
CA ALA A 103 -25.48 1.50 32.07
C ALA A 103 -26.49 2.34 31.28
N SER A 104 -26.51 2.20 29.95
CA SER A 104 -27.36 3.02 29.08
C SER A 104 -27.91 2.24 27.87
N LYS A 105 -28.82 2.88 27.14
CA LYS A 105 -29.33 2.42 25.84
C LYS A 105 -28.37 2.82 24.72
N GLY A 106 -28.22 1.97 23.71
CA GLY A 106 -27.49 2.27 22.48
C GLY A 106 -26.03 1.80 22.47
N ASP A 107 -25.43 1.89 21.29
CA ASP A 107 -24.06 1.43 21.03
C ASP A 107 -23.11 2.63 21.13
N ALA A 108 -22.02 2.48 21.87
CA ALA A 108 -20.95 3.46 22.01
C ALA A 108 -19.62 2.86 21.54
N MET A 109 -18.74 3.68 21.00
CA MET A 109 -17.37 3.31 20.61
C MET A 109 -16.34 3.72 21.67
N ALA A 110 -16.52 4.91 22.25
CA ALA A 110 -15.72 5.44 23.34
C ALA A 110 -16.61 6.12 24.38
N VAL A 111 -16.09 6.31 25.59
CA VAL A 111 -16.81 6.92 26.71
C VAL A 111 -15.89 7.87 27.47
N ALA A 112 -16.43 9.01 27.89
CA ALA A 112 -15.81 9.89 28.88
C ALA A 112 -16.85 10.33 29.91
N VAL A 113 -16.45 10.39 31.19
CA VAL A 113 -17.38 10.68 32.30
C VAL A 113 -16.75 11.70 33.23
N GLY A 114 -17.53 12.69 33.64
CA GLY A 114 -17.09 13.80 34.50
C GLY A 114 -18.25 14.49 35.20
N GLU A 115 -17.97 15.61 35.88
CA GLU A 115 -18.96 16.37 36.66
C GLU A 115 -20.19 16.81 35.83
N ARG A 116 -20.01 17.07 34.53
CA ARG A 116 -21.09 17.50 33.63
C ARG A 116 -21.93 16.35 33.06
N GLY A 117 -21.60 15.09 33.36
CA GLY A 117 -22.34 13.91 32.88
C GLY A 117 -21.47 12.91 32.11
N ALA A 118 -22.13 11.99 31.43
CA ALA A 118 -21.52 11.00 30.56
C ALA A 118 -21.55 11.48 29.10
N PHE A 119 -20.45 11.25 28.38
CA PHE A 119 -20.33 11.48 26.96
C PHE A 119 -19.90 10.19 26.27
N VAL A 120 -20.45 9.93 25.08
CA VAL A 120 -20.11 8.76 24.28
C VAL A 120 -19.91 9.14 22.82
N VAL A 121 -19.05 8.38 22.14
CA VAL A 121 -18.90 8.43 20.68
C VAL A 121 -19.83 7.39 20.07
N GLY A 122 -20.71 7.80 19.17
CA GLY A 122 -21.60 6.90 18.44
C GLY A 122 -20.92 6.18 17.28
N LYS A 123 -21.61 5.22 16.68
CA LYS A 123 -21.13 4.52 15.45
C LYS A 123 -20.98 5.45 14.25
N ASP A 124 -21.71 6.54 14.24
CA ASP A 124 -21.64 7.64 13.28
C ASP A 124 -20.51 8.64 13.62
N ARG A 125 -19.68 8.31 14.61
CA ARG A 125 -18.55 9.09 15.14
C ARG A 125 -18.91 10.38 15.86
N ASN A 126 -20.19 10.76 15.89
CA ASN A 126 -20.69 11.92 16.61
C ASN A 126 -20.60 11.73 18.13
N VAL A 127 -20.55 12.85 18.86
CA VAL A 127 -20.54 12.83 20.32
C VAL A 127 -21.93 13.08 20.88
N TYR A 128 -22.31 12.23 21.82
CA TYR A 128 -23.56 12.31 22.53
C TYR A 128 -23.34 12.50 24.03
N TRP A 129 -24.28 13.17 24.68
CA TRP A 129 -24.25 13.50 26.09
C TRP A 129 -25.51 13.03 26.82
N GLN A 130 -25.34 12.66 28.09
CA GLN A 130 -26.43 12.41 29.03
C GLN A 130 -26.01 12.78 30.45
N ASP A 131 -26.95 13.29 31.24
CA ASP A 131 -26.74 13.53 32.67
C ASP A 131 -26.64 12.20 33.45
N LEU A 132 -25.60 12.07 34.27
CA LEU A 132 -25.32 10.85 35.04
C LEU A 132 -26.42 10.52 36.04
N ALA A 133 -27.04 11.53 36.65
CA ALA A 133 -28.07 11.32 37.67
C ALA A 133 -29.38 10.75 37.07
N SER A 134 -29.63 11.03 35.79
CA SER A 134 -30.81 10.57 35.04
C SER A 134 -30.53 9.43 34.06
N MET A 135 -29.28 8.95 33.98
CA MET A 135 -28.89 7.86 33.09
C MET A 135 -29.47 6.51 33.52
N THR A 136 -30.16 5.86 32.60
CA THR A 136 -30.80 4.55 32.77
C THR A 136 -30.64 3.70 31.51
N LYS A 137 -30.99 2.41 31.59
CA LYS A 137 -30.97 1.48 30.45
C LYS A 137 -31.93 1.87 29.30
N THR A 138 -32.77 2.88 29.51
CA THR A 138 -33.82 3.30 28.57
C THR A 138 -33.77 4.79 28.25
N SER A 139 -32.92 5.58 28.92
CA SER A 139 -32.81 7.02 28.66
C SER A 139 -32.14 7.29 27.31
N GLU A 140 -32.64 8.30 26.60
CA GLU A 140 -32.12 8.69 25.29
C GLU A 140 -30.90 9.61 25.42
N TRP A 141 -29.96 9.47 24.51
CA TRP A 141 -28.79 10.31 24.39
C TRP A 141 -29.14 11.64 23.70
N THR A 142 -28.45 12.72 24.03
CA THR A 142 -28.60 14.03 23.35
C THR A 142 -27.38 14.26 22.47
N LEU A 143 -27.56 14.71 21.23
CA LEU A 143 -26.42 15.04 20.37
C LEU A 143 -25.68 16.25 20.96
N ALA A 144 -24.42 16.06 21.31
CA ALA A 144 -23.56 17.08 21.91
C ALA A 144 -22.65 17.73 20.87
N ALA A 145 -22.12 16.96 19.93
CA ALA A 145 -21.30 17.50 18.85
C ALA A 145 -21.41 16.63 17.60
N GLU A 146 -21.52 17.29 16.45
CA GLU A 146 -21.30 16.68 15.15
C GLU A 146 -19.78 16.67 14.88
N GLY A 147 -19.21 15.54 14.50
CA GLY A 147 -17.78 15.47 14.19
C GLY A 147 -17.21 14.07 14.30
N TRP A 148 -16.27 13.74 13.42
CA TRP A 148 -15.59 12.45 13.37
C TRP A 148 -14.53 12.36 14.48
N VAL A 149 -14.90 11.86 15.66
CA VAL A 149 -13.95 11.55 16.74
C VAL A 149 -13.99 10.06 17.07
N ARG A 150 -12.84 9.47 17.42
CA ARG A 150 -12.75 8.04 17.79
C ARG A 150 -12.65 7.79 19.28
N GLN A 151 -12.01 8.71 19.99
CA GLN A 151 -11.84 8.68 21.43
C GLN A 151 -12.08 10.07 21.98
N ILE A 152 -12.58 10.14 23.21
CA ILE A 152 -12.88 11.40 23.90
C ILE A 152 -12.40 11.34 25.35
N CYS A 153 -12.03 12.48 25.92
CA CYS A 153 -11.88 12.66 27.36
C CYS A 153 -12.47 14.00 27.79
N LEU A 154 -12.71 14.16 29.09
CA LEU A 154 -13.23 15.40 29.67
C LEU A 154 -12.17 16.09 30.51
N VAL A 155 -12.15 17.42 30.41
CA VAL A 155 -11.24 18.29 31.15
C VAL A 155 -11.97 19.57 31.51
N GLN A 156 -12.38 19.72 32.77
CA GLN A 156 -13.12 20.89 33.24
C GLN A 156 -14.36 21.16 32.34
N ASP A 157 -14.46 22.35 31.76
CA ASP A 157 -15.50 22.77 30.84
C ASP A 157 -15.19 22.43 29.37
N CYS A 158 -14.33 21.44 29.10
CA CYS A 158 -13.94 21.07 27.73
C CYS A 158 -14.04 19.55 27.52
N ILE A 159 -14.44 19.18 26.30
CA ILE A 159 -14.25 17.83 25.78
C ILE A 159 -13.08 17.86 24.80
N PHE A 160 -12.17 16.91 24.96
CA PHE A 160 -11.10 16.65 24.01
C PHE A 160 -11.43 15.38 23.26
N GLY A 161 -11.16 15.36 21.97
CA GLY A 161 -11.38 14.19 21.12
C GLY A 161 -10.17 13.95 20.24
N ILE A 162 -9.85 12.69 19.97
CA ILE A 162 -8.96 12.35 18.85
C ILE A 162 -9.83 12.33 17.59
N ALA A 163 -9.44 13.15 16.61
CA ALA A 163 -10.04 13.16 15.29
C ALA A 163 -9.96 11.76 14.65
N ASP A 164 -11.10 11.25 14.20
CA ASP A 164 -11.25 10.08 13.35
C ASP A 164 -11.19 10.52 11.88
N VAL A 165 -10.12 11.26 11.56
CA VAL A 165 -9.84 11.79 10.22
C VAL A 165 -8.49 11.23 9.78
N CYS A 166 -8.51 10.30 8.83
CA CYS A 166 -7.33 9.84 8.10
C CYS A 166 -6.19 9.31 8.99
N ASN A 167 -6.48 8.69 10.14
CA ASN A 167 -5.47 8.26 11.13
C ASN A 167 -4.42 9.35 11.53
N LEU A 168 -4.74 10.64 11.31
CA LEU A 168 -3.85 11.75 11.69
C LEU A 168 -3.85 11.98 13.21
N GLY A 169 -4.85 11.46 13.93
CA GLY A 169 -4.88 11.43 15.39
C GLY A 169 -4.89 12.81 16.05
N SER A 170 -5.17 13.88 15.30
CA SER A 170 -5.08 15.25 15.81
C SER A 170 -6.01 15.43 17.00
N LEU A 171 -5.50 16.12 18.01
CA LEU A 171 -6.26 16.42 19.20
C LEU A 171 -7.20 17.58 18.90
N LEU A 172 -8.50 17.33 18.98
CA LEU A 172 -9.56 18.33 18.90
C LEU A 172 -10.02 18.70 20.30
N LYS A 173 -10.49 19.94 20.45
CA LYS A 173 -11.09 20.46 21.67
C LYS A 173 -12.40 21.16 21.34
N GLN A 174 -13.38 21.01 22.21
CA GLN A 174 -14.62 21.77 22.14
C GLN A 174 -14.97 22.25 23.56
N THR A 175 -15.32 23.53 23.69
CA THR A 175 -15.75 24.10 24.98
C THR A 175 -17.21 23.76 25.22
N LEU A 176 -17.49 23.27 26.42
CA LEU A 176 -18.84 22.94 26.86
C LEU A 176 -19.53 24.24 27.31
N PRO A 177 -20.80 24.49 26.93
CA PRO A 177 -21.49 25.73 27.26
C PRO A 177 -21.65 25.91 28.77
N LYS A 178 -21.45 27.15 29.24
CA LYS A 178 -21.61 27.50 30.66
C LYS A 178 -23.11 27.53 31.02
N ALA A 179 -23.52 26.53 31.81
CA ALA A 179 -24.87 26.28 32.32
C ALA A 179 -25.93 25.91 31.27
N ALA A 180 -26.60 24.77 31.52
CA ALA A 180 -27.70 24.26 30.73
C ALA A 180 -28.89 25.23 30.76
N ALA A 181 -29.18 25.88 29.64
CA ALA A 181 -30.50 26.47 29.43
C ALA A 181 -31.48 25.32 29.17
N THR A 182 -32.24 24.98 30.22
CA THR A 182 -33.40 24.08 30.19
C THR A 182 -34.29 24.41 29.00
N THR A 183 -34.15 23.66 27.90
CA THR A 183 -35.03 23.81 26.73
C THR A 183 -35.60 22.44 26.40
N THR A 184 -36.82 22.23 26.87
CA THR A 184 -37.67 21.08 26.53
C THR A 184 -37.88 21.05 25.02
N ILE A 185 -37.39 20.01 24.32
CA ILE A 185 -37.68 19.80 22.90
C ILE A 185 -38.41 18.48 22.72
N ALA A 186 -39.59 18.61 22.09
CA ALA A 186 -40.54 17.55 21.80
C ALA A 186 -39.98 16.54 20.78
N THR A 187 -40.46 15.31 20.95
CA THR A 187 -40.20 14.07 20.21
C THR A 187 -40.37 14.15 18.69
N THR A 188 -39.40 13.63 17.94
CA THR A 188 -39.65 12.85 16.70
C THR A 188 -38.52 11.89 16.37
N THR A 189 -38.89 10.75 15.80
CA THR A 189 -38.15 9.49 15.62
C THR A 189 -37.25 9.40 14.38
N LYS A 190 -36.05 8.79 14.49
CA LYS A 190 -35.65 7.49 13.87
C LYS A 190 -34.18 7.09 14.16
N SER A 191 -33.98 5.77 14.13
CA SER A 191 -32.83 4.86 14.42
C SER A 191 -31.37 5.30 14.15
N SER A 192 -30.46 4.65 14.92
CA SER A 192 -29.05 4.96 15.25
C SER A 192 -28.94 6.13 16.23
N LEU A 193 -28.38 5.88 17.43
CA LEU A 193 -28.38 6.75 18.64
C LEU A 193 -29.22 8.02 18.46
N GLY A 194 -30.54 7.89 18.66
CA GLY A 194 -31.53 8.93 18.32
C GLY A 194 -31.39 10.15 19.21
N GLY A 195 -30.44 11.02 18.88
CA GLY A 195 -30.17 12.27 19.59
C GLY A 195 -31.19 13.34 19.24
N VAL A 196 -31.76 13.99 20.25
CA VAL A 196 -32.43 15.29 20.07
C VAL A 196 -31.35 16.34 19.82
N ARG A 197 -31.49 17.15 18.77
CA ARG A 197 -30.50 18.15 18.35
C ARG A 197 -30.52 19.34 19.32
N SER A 198 -29.41 19.59 20.02
CA SER A 198 -29.23 20.80 20.84
C SER A 198 -28.29 21.77 20.12
N SER A 199 -28.78 22.97 19.79
CA SER A 199 -28.06 24.00 19.01
C SER A 199 -27.12 24.87 19.86
N SER A 200 -26.66 24.38 21.01
CA SER A 200 -25.96 25.19 22.04
C SER A 200 -24.45 24.93 22.15
N TRP A 201 -23.90 24.00 21.36
CA TRP A 201 -22.50 23.59 21.44
C TRP A 201 -21.66 24.25 20.34
N GLU A 202 -20.44 24.67 20.68
CA GLU A 202 -19.49 25.30 19.75
C GLU A 202 -18.91 24.29 18.74
N ALA A 203 -18.21 24.73 17.68
CA ALA A 203 -17.53 23.81 16.77
C ALA A 203 -16.25 23.23 17.40
N TRP A 204 -15.76 22.09 16.88
CA TRP A 204 -14.45 21.55 17.25
C TRP A 204 -13.31 22.46 16.79
N GLU A 205 -12.32 22.68 17.66
CA GLU A 205 -11.10 23.43 17.39
C GLU A 205 -9.87 22.50 17.47
N TYR A 206 -8.85 22.75 16.65
CA TYR A 206 -7.58 22.01 16.73
C TYR A 206 -6.80 22.42 18.00
N ALA A 207 -6.54 21.45 18.87
CA ALA A 207 -5.83 21.65 20.13
C ALA A 207 -4.35 21.30 20.03
N ALA A 208 -3.99 20.23 19.33
CA ALA A 208 -2.61 19.83 19.07
C ALA A 208 -2.52 18.94 17.81
N ASP A 209 -1.42 19.08 17.07
CA ASP A 209 -1.10 18.19 15.95
C ASP A 209 -0.30 16.96 16.43
N GLY A 210 -0.44 15.85 15.73
CA GLY A 210 0.27 14.60 16.01
C GLY A 210 -0.59 13.34 15.94
N ARG A 211 0.04 12.24 15.51
CA ARG A 211 -0.56 10.90 15.38
C ARG A 211 -0.80 10.26 16.75
N MET A 212 -1.92 10.59 17.39
CA MET A 212 -2.29 10.05 18.71
C MET A 212 -3.28 8.89 18.58
N LEU A 213 -2.97 7.78 19.23
CA LEU A 213 -3.79 6.58 19.33
C LEU A 213 -4.82 6.68 20.45
N ALA A 214 -4.37 7.07 21.64
CA ALA A 214 -5.20 7.17 22.83
C ALA A 214 -4.87 8.43 23.62
N LEU A 215 -5.85 8.91 24.38
CA LEU A 215 -5.71 10.13 25.18
C LEU A 215 -6.34 9.95 26.57
N SER A 216 -5.70 10.52 27.59
CA SER A 216 -6.21 10.54 28.95
C SER A 216 -5.75 11.80 29.67
N VAL A 217 -6.48 12.26 30.69
CA VAL A 217 -6.15 13.48 31.42
C VAL A 217 -6.16 13.21 32.91
N ASP A 218 -5.10 13.64 33.58
CA ASP A 218 -4.97 13.56 35.04
C ASP A 218 -4.10 14.69 35.57
N ALA A 219 -4.42 15.18 36.78
CA ALA A 219 -3.61 16.15 37.53
C ALA A 219 -3.10 17.38 36.71
N GLY A 220 -3.95 17.95 35.86
CA GLY A 220 -3.60 19.14 35.07
C GLY A 220 -2.76 18.86 33.81
N HIS A 221 -2.54 17.58 33.46
CA HIS A 221 -1.78 17.14 32.29
C HIS A 221 -2.65 16.32 31.36
N ILE A 222 -2.41 16.47 30.06
CA ILE A 222 -2.90 15.55 29.04
C ILE A 222 -1.80 14.55 28.70
N TYR A 223 -2.17 13.27 28.69
CA TYR A 223 -1.34 12.14 28.32
C TYR A 223 -1.85 11.58 27.01
N VAL A 224 -0.94 11.30 26.09
CA VAL A 224 -1.27 10.73 24.79
C VAL A 224 -0.35 9.56 24.48
N VAL A 225 -0.90 8.53 23.87
CA VAL A 225 -0.12 7.45 23.27
C VAL A 225 0.02 7.77 21.80
N ARG A 226 1.23 7.86 21.28
CA ARG A 226 1.50 8.09 19.87
C ARG A 226 1.49 6.78 19.08
N HIS A 227 1.35 6.87 17.75
CA HIS A 227 1.38 5.69 16.86
C HIS A 227 2.69 4.88 16.95
N ASP A 228 3.80 5.50 17.36
CA ASP A 228 5.09 4.84 17.63
C ASP A 228 5.16 4.17 19.02
N GLY A 229 4.04 4.09 19.74
CA GLY A 229 3.96 3.50 21.08
C GLY A 229 4.47 4.40 22.20
N ALA A 230 5.03 5.57 21.88
CA ALA A 230 5.56 6.49 22.89
C ALA A 230 4.42 7.07 23.75
N LEU A 231 4.58 7.00 25.07
CA LEU A 231 3.69 7.68 26.02
C LEU A 231 4.22 9.09 26.24
N CYS A 232 3.46 10.09 25.82
CA CYS A 232 3.81 11.49 25.96
C CYS A 232 2.87 12.22 26.92
N SER A 233 3.33 13.33 27.48
CA SER A 233 2.52 14.22 28.30
C SER A 233 2.76 15.69 27.96
N GLN A 234 1.75 16.51 28.24
CA GLN A 234 1.83 17.96 28.15
C GLN A 234 0.97 18.61 29.23
N PRO A 235 1.43 19.68 29.91
CA PRO A 235 0.57 20.44 30.81
C PRO A 235 -0.57 21.11 30.03
N LEU A 236 -1.80 21.03 30.54
CA LEU A 236 -2.97 21.62 29.89
C LEU A 236 -2.84 23.13 29.71
N SER A 237 -2.12 23.82 30.61
CA SER A 237 -1.86 25.26 30.54
C SER A 237 -0.96 25.68 29.38
N SER A 238 -0.19 24.75 28.80
CA SER A 238 0.76 24.98 27.72
C SER A 238 0.36 24.27 26.41
N LEU A 239 -0.85 23.72 26.34
CA LEU A 239 -1.34 23.01 25.18
C LEU A 239 -1.68 23.99 24.04
N SER A 240 -1.11 23.75 22.87
CA SER A 240 -1.30 24.52 21.64
C SER A 240 -1.02 23.64 20.42
N ILE A 241 -1.40 24.13 19.23
CA ILE A 241 -1.17 23.43 17.95
C ILE A 241 0.30 23.05 17.74
N LYS A 242 1.25 23.83 18.29
CA LYS A 242 2.70 23.61 18.18
C LYS A 242 3.34 23.01 19.45
N SER A 243 2.54 22.42 20.32
CA SER A 243 3.04 21.86 21.58
C SER A 243 4.10 20.79 21.35
N GLU A 244 5.29 20.99 21.90
CA GLU A 244 6.31 19.93 22.01
C GLU A 244 5.90 18.98 23.13
N TRP A 245 5.79 17.69 22.80
CA TRP A 245 5.34 16.64 23.71
C TRP A 245 6.49 16.11 24.55
N THR A 246 6.31 16.02 25.88
CA THR A 246 7.31 15.42 26.77
C THR A 246 7.11 13.90 26.80
N GLU A 247 8.03 13.16 26.21
CA GLU A 247 8.04 11.69 26.26
C GLU A 247 8.34 11.21 27.69
N LEU A 248 7.48 10.36 28.23
CA LEU A 248 7.60 9.83 29.59
C LEU A 248 8.26 8.46 29.61
N PHE A 249 7.96 7.60 28.63
CA PHE A 249 8.55 6.26 28.45
C PHE A 249 8.42 5.80 26.98
N ASN A 250 9.46 5.14 26.47
CA ASN A 250 9.39 4.30 25.27
C ASN A 250 9.22 2.84 25.72
N LEU A 251 8.16 2.19 25.25
CA LEU A 251 7.73 0.87 25.73
C LEU A 251 8.71 -0.27 25.37
N ASP A 252 9.73 -0.01 24.55
CA ASP A 252 10.70 -1.03 24.11
C ASP A 252 12.03 -1.07 24.89
N SER A 253 12.19 -0.27 25.94
CA SER A 253 13.52 -0.02 26.55
C SER A 253 13.79 -0.68 27.92
N ASP A 254 13.09 -1.74 28.29
CA ASP A 254 13.42 -2.55 29.48
C ASP A 254 13.82 -3.99 29.11
N SER A 255 15.02 -4.13 28.53
CA SER A 255 15.83 -5.33 28.72
C SER A 255 17.26 -4.95 29.13
N SER A 256 17.63 -5.47 30.30
CA SER A 256 18.90 -5.40 31.03
C SER A 256 20.19 -5.00 30.29
N SER A 257 20.81 -3.94 30.84
CA SER A 257 22.24 -3.66 30.97
C SER A 257 23.27 -4.71 30.49
N ASN A 258 24.23 -4.26 29.68
CA ASN A 258 25.63 -4.39 30.06
C ASN A 258 26.55 -3.36 29.38
N ASN A 259 27.20 -2.55 30.21
CA ASN A 259 28.37 -1.75 29.87
C ASN A 259 29.52 -2.66 29.41
N ASN A 260 30.19 -2.30 28.31
CA ASN A 260 31.65 -2.30 28.26
C ASN A 260 32.18 -1.39 27.14
N ASN A 261 32.94 -0.39 27.56
CA ASN A 261 33.87 0.39 26.74
C ASN A 261 34.95 -0.52 26.13
N SER A 262 35.30 -0.31 24.86
CA SER A 262 36.68 0.05 24.46
C SER A 262 36.82 0.25 22.94
N SER A 263 37.44 1.36 22.60
CA SER A 263 38.22 1.67 21.39
C SER A 263 38.78 0.48 20.59
N SER A 264 38.67 0.51 19.25
CA SER A 264 39.81 0.72 18.34
C SER A 264 39.43 0.39 16.89
N SER A 265 39.84 1.28 15.99
CA SER A 265 40.19 1.04 14.59
C SER A 265 40.51 -0.41 14.21
N ASN A 266 39.95 -0.91 13.10
CA ASN A 266 40.77 -1.23 11.93
C ASN A 266 39.97 -1.58 10.67
N ASN A 267 40.28 -0.77 9.67
CA ASN A 267 40.24 -0.99 8.24
C ASN A 267 40.80 -2.38 7.87
N THR A 268 40.08 -3.19 7.08
CA THR A 268 40.71 -4.08 6.09
C THR A 268 39.75 -4.38 4.94
N ASN A 269 40.12 -3.80 3.79
CA ASN A 269 39.75 -4.26 2.46
C ASN A 269 40.16 -5.72 2.25
N SER A 270 39.26 -6.52 1.68
CA SER A 270 39.65 -7.65 0.84
C SER A 270 38.79 -7.67 -0.42
N ASN A 271 39.33 -7.05 -1.47
CA ASN A 271 38.92 -7.26 -2.85
C ASN A 271 39.16 -8.71 -3.25
N SER A 272 38.13 -9.40 -3.72
CA SER A 272 38.28 -10.49 -4.70
C SER A 272 37.49 -10.13 -5.95
N SER A 273 38.17 -9.43 -6.86
CA SER A 273 37.76 -9.15 -8.22
C SER A 273 37.92 -10.40 -9.10
N SER A 274 36.85 -10.86 -9.74
CA SER A 274 36.89 -11.29 -11.15
C SER A 274 35.50 -11.71 -11.63
N ASN A 275 34.80 -10.78 -12.29
CA ASN A 275 34.16 -10.98 -13.60
C ASN A 275 33.59 -9.63 -14.06
N GLN A 276 34.46 -8.86 -14.70
CA GLN A 276 34.11 -7.64 -15.42
C GLN A 276 33.30 -7.99 -16.69
N ASP A 277 32.39 -7.06 -16.99
CA ASP A 277 31.85 -6.71 -18.31
C ASP A 277 30.75 -7.57 -18.94
N ILE A 278 29.56 -7.58 -18.32
CA ILE A 278 28.28 -7.63 -19.07
C ILE A 278 27.22 -6.75 -18.38
N GLY A 279 26.91 -5.59 -18.99
CA GLY A 279 25.63 -4.89 -18.87
C GLY A 279 25.37 -4.07 -17.60
N LYS A 280 25.66 -2.76 -17.65
CA LYS A 280 25.10 -1.75 -16.73
C LYS A 280 23.56 -1.82 -16.74
N PHE A 281 22.97 -2.51 -15.77
CA PHE A 281 21.63 -2.22 -15.26
C PHE A 281 21.80 -1.76 -13.82
N LEU A 282 21.31 -0.55 -13.55
CA LEU A 282 21.51 0.21 -12.33
C LEU A 282 20.65 -0.38 -11.21
N GLU A 283 21.26 -1.12 -10.27
CA GLU A 283 20.93 -0.92 -8.86
C GLU A 283 21.79 0.26 -8.39
N VAL A 284 21.15 1.39 -8.07
CA VAL A 284 21.80 2.49 -7.37
C VAL A 284 21.01 2.73 -6.09
N PRO A 285 21.64 2.66 -4.90
CA PRO A 285 21.02 3.05 -3.64
C PRO A 285 20.52 4.49 -3.71
N CYS A 286 19.39 4.76 -3.05
CA CYS A 286 18.59 5.99 -3.14
C CYS A 286 19.27 7.31 -2.71
N ALA A 287 20.60 7.35 -2.52
CA ALA A 287 21.34 8.57 -2.28
C ALA A 287 21.84 9.14 -3.62
N GLU A 288 21.30 10.30 -4.01
CA GLU A 288 21.69 11.11 -5.18
C GLU A 288 21.13 10.70 -6.56
N HIS A 289 19.80 10.71 -6.73
CA HIS A 289 19.22 11.02 -8.04
C HIS A 289 18.97 12.53 -8.16
N SER A 290 20.04 13.27 -8.47
CA SER A 290 19.90 14.63 -8.99
C SER A 290 19.21 14.60 -10.35
N GLU A 291 18.56 15.70 -10.74
CA GLU A 291 17.94 15.90 -12.07
C GLU A 291 18.89 15.60 -13.26
N THR A 292 20.19 15.42 -13.01
CA THR A 292 21.26 15.36 -14.00
C THR A 292 21.37 14.03 -14.78
N ASN A 293 20.69 12.95 -14.38
CA ASN A 293 20.77 11.63 -15.05
C ASN A 293 19.53 11.24 -15.88
N ARG A 294 18.67 12.20 -16.24
CA ARG A 294 17.45 11.91 -17.02
C ARG A 294 17.76 11.63 -18.50
N ILE A 295 17.30 10.49 -19.02
CA ILE A 295 17.39 10.18 -20.44
C ILE A 295 16.41 11.09 -21.20
N SER A 296 16.89 11.90 -22.15
CA SER A 296 16.11 12.97 -22.82
C SER A 296 14.92 12.49 -23.68
N SER A 297 14.66 11.18 -23.75
CA SER A 297 13.59 10.57 -24.54
C SER A 297 12.82 9.47 -23.79
N SER A 298 12.80 9.51 -22.46
CA SER A 298 12.03 8.58 -21.62
C SER A 298 10.97 9.29 -20.77
N THR A 299 9.93 8.55 -20.40
CA THR A 299 8.98 8.91 -19.35
C THR A 299 9.47 8.29 -18.05
N ARG A 300 9.63 9.10 -17.00
CA ARG A 300 10.06 8.66 -15.67
C ARG A 300 8.86 8.23 -14.83
N LEU A 301 8.77 6.94 -14.55
CA LEU A 301 7.73 6.34 -13.72
C LEU A 301 8.26 6.18 -12.29
N VAL A 302 7.49 6.61 -11.30
CA VAL A 302 7.74 6.33 -9.88
C VAL A 302 6.74 5.29 -9.43
N CYS A 303 7.22 4.12 -9.03
CA CYS A 303 6.39 2.96 -8.74
C CYS A 303 6.35 2.70 -7.23
N ILE A 304 5.14 2.62 -6.68
CA ILE A 304 4.84 2.27 -5.30
C ILE A 304 3.66 1.27 -5.27
N SER A 305 3.45 0.62 -4.14
CA SER A 305 2.38 -0.35 -3.87
C SER A 305 2.31 -0.61 -2.37
N ASP A 306 1.23 -1.21 -1.87
CA ASP A 306 1.15 -1.70 -0.48
C ASP A 306 1.49 -0.60 0.53
N THR A 307 0.89 0.58 0.36
CA THR A 307 1.14 1.68 1.28
C THR A 307 0.36 1.52 2.57
N HIS A 308 -0.76 0.78 2.55
CA HIS A 308 -1.57 0.47 3.74
C HIS A 308 -1.91 1.73 4.56
N GLY A 309 -2.21 2.85 3.88
CA GLY A 309 -2.48 4.14 4.51
C GLY A 309 -1.25 4.99 4.87
N CYS A 310 -0.02 4.47 4.71
CA CYS A 310 1.24 5.15 5.02
C CYS A 310 1.87 5.86 3.81
N HIS A 311 1.13 6.16 2.74
CA HIS A 311 1.69 6.77 1.51
C HIS A 311 2.35 8.13 1.73
N ARG A 312 1.94 8.88 2.77
CA ARG A 312 2.55 10.16 3.14
C ARG A 312 3.92 10.04 3.81
N ASP A 313 4.26 8.86 4.32
CA ASP A 313 5.56 8.61 4.95
C ASP A 313 6.65 8.28 3.92
N LEU A 314 6.25 8.05 2.66
CA LEU A 314 7.17 7.80 1.57
C LEU A 314 7.85 9.08 1.10
N LYS A 315 9.17 9.01 0.99
CA LYS A 315 9.97 10.04 0.34
C LYS A 315 9.90 9.85 -1.17
N LEU A 316 8.92 10.49 -1.79
CA LEU A 316 8.68 10.40 -3.22
C LEU A 316 9.75 11.16 -4.04
N PRO A 317 10.49 10.49 -4.94
CA PRO A 317 11.45 11.16 -5.82
C PRO A 317 10.76 11.85 -7.00
N PRO A 318 11.41 12.84 -7.64
CA PRO A 318 10.85 13.52 -8.81
C PRO A 318 10.66 12.56 -10.00
N GLY A 319 9.54 12.70 -10.71
CA GLY A 319 9.21 11.88 -11.88
C GLY A 319 8.09 12.48 -12.73
N ASP A 320 7.71 11.81 -13.80
CA ASP A 320 6.62 12.25 -14.68
C ASP A 320 5.28 11.68 -14.25
N VAL A 321 5.26 10.39 -13.88
CA VAL A 321 4.03 9.65 -13.55
C VAL A 321 4.26 8.85 -12.28
N LEU A 322 3.34 8.98 -11.32
CA LEU A 322 3.27 8.10 -10.15
C LEU A 322 2.36 6.91 -10.46
N ILE A 323 2.80 5.70 -10.13
CA ILE A 323 2.03 4.46 -10.26
C ILE A 323 1.88 3.82 -8.88
N HIS A 324 0.65 3.57 -8.45
CA HIS A 324 0.32 2.82 -7.23
C HIS A 324 -0.31 1.46 -7.57
N ALA A 325 0.38 0.36 -7.27
CA ALA A 325 -0.02 -1.00 -7.68
C ALA A 325 -0.92 -1.76 -6.69
N GLY A 326 -1.85 -1.05 -6.03
CA GLY A 326 -2.85 -1.63 -5.11
C GLY A 326 -2.46 -1.58 -3.63
N ASP A 327 -3.41 -1.97 -2.77
CA ASP A 327 -3.36 -1.86 -1.30
C ASP A 327 -3.09 -0.42 -0.82
N LEU A 328 -3.99 0.46 -1.26
CA LEU A 328 -4.05 1.86 -0.81
C LEU A 328 -4.46 1.93 0.67
N THR A 329 -5.28 0.98 1.11
CA THR A 329 -5.85 0.94 2.46
C THR A 329 -5.31 -0.23 3.26
N GLN A 330 -5.14 -0.02 4.57
CA GLN A 330 -5.11 -1.13 5.51
C GLN A 330 -6.55 -1.53 5.86
N TYR A 331 -6.86 -2.84 5.79
CA TYR A 331 -8.15 -3.46 6.16
C TYR A 331 -9.43 -2.75 5.66
N ASN A 332 -9.41 -2.18 4.46
CA ASN A 332 -10.56 -1.49 3.87
C ASN A 332 -11.05 -0.27 4.66
N GLU A 333 -10.16 0.37 5.41
CA GLU A 333 -10.51 1.57 6.16
C GLU A 333 -10.78 2.73 5.19
N ALA A 334 -12.02 3.24 5.19
CA ALA A 334 -12.46 4.29 4.27
C ALA A 334 -11.61 5.56 4.38
N GLU A 335 -11.02 5.80 5.56
CA GLU A 335 -10.15 6.93 5.84
C GLU A 335 -8.84 6.89 5.03
N HIS A 336 -8.24 5.71 4.86
CA HIS A 336 -7.03 5.53 4.07
C HIS A 336 -7.28 5.87 2.59
N LEU A 337 -8.47 5.51 2.10
CA LEU A 337 -8.83 5.79 0.71
C LEU A 337 -9.12 7.28 0.46
N CYS A 338 -9.76 7.95 1.43
CA CYS A 338 -9.92 9.40 1.41
C CYS A 338 -8.57 10.13 1.47
N ASP A 339 -7.65 9.67 2.32
CA ASP A 339 -6.32 10.28 2.42
C ASP A 339 -5.49 10.03 1.16
N ALA A 340 -5.50 8.82 0.60
CA ALA A 340 -4.84 8.52 -0.66
C ALA A 340 -5.39 9.41 -1.79
N THR A 341 -6.70 9.63 -1.81
CA THR A 341 -7.34 10.55 -2.77
C THR A 341 -6.81 11.97 -2.63
N ALA A 342 -6.75 12.50 -1.41
CA ALA A 342 -6.24 13.84 -1.12
C ALA A 342 -4.75 13.96 -1.47
N PHE A 343 -3.96 12.97 -1.08
CA PHE A 343 -2.53 12.90 -1.38
C PHE A 343 -2.24 12.92 -2.88
N PHE A 344 -2.99 12.14 -3.68
CA PHE A 344 -2.85 12.18 -5.14
C PHE A 344 -3.21 13.54 -5.73
N GLN A 345 -4.28 14.18 -5.22
CA GLN A 345 -4.67 15.52 -5.65
C GLN A 345 -3.59 16.56 -5.31
N GLU A 346 -3.03 16.53 -4.10
CA GLU A 346 -1.95 17.42 -3.67
C GLU A 346 -0.71 17.30 -4.58
N LEU A 347 -0.34 16.08 -4.96
CA LEU A 347 0.79 15.83 -5.86
C LEU A 347 0.57 16.37 -7.27
N LEU A 348 -0.66 16.27 -7.78
CA LEU A 348 -1.06 16.82 -9.08
C LEU A 348 -1.12 18.34 -9.04
N ASP A 349 -1.73 18.93 -8.00
CA ASP A 349 -1.87 20.37 -7.83
C ASP A 349 -0.51 21.07 -7.64
N ALA A 350 0.41 20.41 -6.93
CA ALA A 350 1.79 20.86 -6.79
C ALA A 350 2.62 20.71 -8.08
N GLY A 351 2.11 20.00 -9.09
CA GLY A 351 2.84 19.67 -10.31
C GLY A 351 4.03 18.73 -10.08
N THR A 352 4.04 17.99 -8.97
CA THR A 352 5.11 17.02 -8.65
C THR A 352 5.13 15.86 -9.65
N TYR A 353 3.93 15.44 -10.07
CA TYR A 353 3.72 14.49 -11.14
C TYR A 353 2.69 15.05 -12.12
N GLN A 354 2.81 14.71 -13.40
CA GLN A 354 1.85 15.11 -14.43
C GLN A 354 0.61 14.22 -14.41
N GLN A 355 0.75 12.98 -13.92
CA GLN A 355 -0.32 12.01 -13.83
C GLN A 355 -0.06 11.05 -12.66
N VAL A 356 -1.15 10.64 -12.00
CA VAL A 356 -1.16 9.54 -11.04
C VAL A 356 -2.03 8.43 -11.62
N ILE A 357 -1.52 7.19 -11.61
CA ILE A 357 -2.23 5.98 -12.01
C ILE A 357 -2.30 5.03 -10.82
N ALA A 358 -3.48 4.51 -10.51
CA ALA A 358 -3.67 3.59 -9.40
C ALA A 358 -4.54 2.40 -9.80
N ILE A 359 -4.29 1.25 -9.18
CA ILE A 359 -5.21 0.11 -9.13
C ILE A 359 -5.54 -0.18 -7.66
N ALA A 360 -6.58 -0.98 -7.41
CA ALA A 360 -6.89 -1.53 -6.10
C ALA A 360 -6.07 -2.80 -5.79
N GLY A 361 -6.02 -3.20 -4.51
CA GLY A 361 -5.49 -4.47 -4.04
C GLY A 361 -6.48 -5.26 -3.18
N ASN A 362 -5.99 -6.29 -2.48
CA ASN A 362 -6.85 -7.16 -1.67
C ASN A 362 -7.40 -6.51 -0.40
N HIS A 363 -6.79 -5.44 0.08
CA HIS A 363 -7.29 -4.69 1.22
C HIS A 363 -8.33 -3.62 0.83
N ASP A 364 -8.47 -3.28 -0.45
CA ASP A 364 -9.32 -2.18 -0.91
C ASP A 364 -10.78 -2.60 -1.22
N ASN A 365 -11.41 -3.38 -0.33
CA ASN A 365 -12.74 -3.98 -0.56
C ASN A 365 -13.84 -2.97 -0.97
N SER A 366 -13.77 -1.72 -0.54
CA SER A 366 -14.73 -0.65 -0.82
C SER A 366 -14.73 -0.24 -2.28
N LEU A 367 -13.64 -0.54 -3.00
CA LEU A 367 -13.52 -0.32 -4.44
C LEU A 367 -14.13 -1.48 -5.25
N HIS A 368 -14.30 -2.66 -4.66
CA HIS A 368 -14.83 -3.88 -5.31
C HIS A 368 -16.38 -3.92 -5.39
N GLN A 369 -17.07 -2.85 -5.00
CA GLN A 369 -18.54 -2.79 -5.05
C GLN A 369 -19.07 -2.51 -6.47
N SER A 370 -20.22 -3.08 -6.81
CA SER A 370 -20.82 -3.01 -8.16
C SER A 370 -21.31 -1.61 -8.56
N GLU A 371 -21.76 -0.81 -7.59
CA GLU A 371 -22.07 0.61 -7.79
C GLU A 371 -20.88 1.44 -7.28
N PRO A 372 -20.39 2.45 -8.02
CA PRO A 372 -19.28 3.28 -7.57
C PRO A 372 -19.69 4.01 -6.29
N SER A 373 -19.16 3.55 -5.16
CA SER A 373 -19.24 4.27 -3.89
C SER A 373 -18.75 5.70 -4.09
N GLN A 374 -19.28 6.66 -3.30
CA GLN A 374 -18.81 8.05 -3.38
C GLN A 374 -17.28 8.12 -3.28
N VAL A 375 -16.67 7.26 -2.47
CA VAL A 375 -15.22 7.19 -2.30
C VAL A 375 -14.51 6.76 -3.59
N LYS A 376 -15.01 5.74 -4.31
CA LYS A 376 -14.46 5.34 -5.62
C LYS A 376 -14.54 6.48 -6.64
N GLN A 377 -15.63 7.25 -6.64
CA GLN A 377 -15.78 8.42 -7.52
C GLN A 377 -14.76 9.52 -7.19
N HIS A 378 -14.50 9.77 -5.90
CA HIS A 378 -13.49 10.76 -5.47
C HIS A 378 -12.08 10.31 -5.88
N LEU A 379 -11.73 9.03 -5.70
CA LEU A 379 -10.45 8.49 -6.16
C LEU A 379 -10.28 8.64 -7.69
N MET A 380 -11.33 8.34 -8.46
CA MET A 380 -11.33 8.50 -9.91
C MET A 380 -11.21 9.97 -10.36
N ALA A 381 -11.54 10.92 -9.48
CA ALA A 381 -11.36 12.35 -9.75
C ALA A 381 -9.92 12.81 -9.46
N SER A 382 -9.21 12.17 -8.52
CA SER A 382 -7.84 12.54 -8.14
C SER A 382 -6.74 11.71 -8.80
N CYS A 383 -7.09 10.64 -9.52
CA CYS A 383 -6.13 9.85 -10.29
C CYS A 383 -6.79 9.10 -11.46
N THR A 384 -5.96 8.56 -12.37
CA THR A 384 -6.41 7.57 -13.35
C THR A 384 -6.50 6.19 -12.69
N TYR A 385 -7.66 5.87 -12.13
CA TYR A 385 -7.92 4.55 -11.57
C TYR A 385 -8.23 3.52 -12.66
N LEU A 386 -7.52 2.39 -12.65
CA LEU A 386 -7.68 1.31 -13.63
C LEU A 386 -8.25 0.04 -12.96
N GLU A 387 -9.29 -0.51 -13.58
CA GLU A 387 -9.93 -1.76 -13.16
C GLU A 387 -10.32 -2.55 -14.41
N ASP A 388 -9.44 -3.46 -14.80
CA ASP A 388 -9.54 -4.21 -16.06
C ASP A 388 -9.63 -3.29 -17.30
N SER A 389 -8.96 -2.14 -17.25
CA SER A 389 -9.06 -1.06 -18.24
C SER A 389 -7.70 -0.52 -18.67
N MET A 390 -7.69 0.21 -19.79
CA MET A 390 -6.49 0.74 -20.42
C MET A 390 -6.50 2.27 -20.49
N THR A 391 -5.34 2.87 -20.24
CA THR A 391 -5.07 4.29 -20.48
C THR A 391 -3.79 4.44 -21.30
N TYR A 392 -3.46 5.68 -21.66
CA TYR A 392 -2.31 5.99 -22.49
C TYR A 392 -1.52 7.16 -21.91
N LEU A 393 -0.23 6.96 -21.69
CA LEU A 393 0.68 8.07 -21.41
C LEU A 393 1.01 8.76 -22.74
N SER A 394 1.00 10.09 -22.74
CA SER A 394 1.39 10.92 -23.89
C SER A 394 2.67 11.67 -23.56
N PRO A 395 3.85 11.13 -23.89
CA PRO A 395 5.11 11.79 -23.55
C PRO A 395 5.23 13.11 -24.32
N ALA A 396 5.67 14.18 -23.64
CA ALA A 396 5.74 15.53 -24.22
C ALA A 396 6.56 15.64 -25.53
N CYS A 397 7.49 14.71 -25.77
CA CYS A 397 8.38 14.70 -26.93
C CYS A 397 8.12 13.52 -27.90
N SER A 398 6.95 12.87 -27.85
CA SER A 398 6.63 11.68 -28.66
C SER A 398 5.19 11.67 -29.14
N GLU A 399 4.97 11.47 -30.45
CA GLU A 399 3.63 11.18 -31.00
C GLU A 399 3.15 9.76 -30.63
N THR A 400 4.06 8.88 -30.23
CA THR A 400 3.72 7.51 -29.81
C THR A 400 3.29 7.47 -28.35
N LYS A 401 2.03 7.08 -28.15
CA LYS A 401 1.41 6.81 -26.86
C LYS A 401 1.93 5.50 -26.26
N ILE A 402 2.13 5.48 -24.94
CA ILE A 402 2.50 4.28 -24.18
C ILE A 402 1.23 3.69 -23.57
N GLY A 403 0.88 2.47 -23.93
CA GLY A 403 -0.32 1.79 -23.44
C GLY A 403 -0.14 1.23 -22.03
N VAL A 404 -0.99 1.63 -21.09
CA VAL A 404 -0.96 1.18 -19.69
C VAL A 404 -2.26 0.45 -19.35
N TYR A 405 -2.19 -0.82 -19.00
CA TYR A 405 -3.34 -1.63 -18.58
C TYR A 405 -3.25 -1.96 -17.10
N GLY A 406 -4.34 -1.81 -16.36
CA GLY A 406 -4.40 -2.07 -14.92
C GLY A 406 -5.48 -3.09 -14.57
N SER A 407 -5.14 -4.05 -13.69
CA SER A 407 -6.08 -5.05 -13.19
C SER A 407 -5.81 -5.35 -11.71
N PRO A 408 -6.77 -5.15 -10.79
CA PRO A 408 -6.55 -5.27 -9.35
C PRO A 408 -6.53 -6.71 -8.84
N TRP A 409 -6.84 -7.69 -9.70
CA TRP A 409 -7.09 -9.06 -9.25
C TRP A 409 -5.83 -9.75 -8.71
N THR A 410 -6.00 -10.59 -7.69
CA THR A 410 -4.93 -11.45 -7.16
C THR A 410 -5.49 -12.84 -6.82
N PRO A 411 -4.69 -13.93 -6.89
CA PRO A 411 -5.10 -15.20 -6.30
C PRO A 411 -5.36 -15.02 -4.80
N GLU A 412 -6.43 -15.64 -4.30
CA GLU A 412 -6.77 -15.58 -2.87
C GLU A 412 -5.65 -16.22 -2.02
N HIS A 413 -5.09 -15.42 -1.09
CA HIS A 413 -4.19 -15.87 -0.04
C HIS A 413 -4.94 -15.84 1.30
N SER A 414 -4.85 -16.92 2.06
CA SER A 414 -5.82 -17.29 3.10
C SER A 414 -5.77 -16.50 4.41
N LEU A 415 -5.24 -15.26 4.44
CA LEU A 415 -4.97 -14.59 5.72
C LEU A 415 -5.50 -13.15 5.84
N TRP A 416 -5.52 -12.28 4.81
CA TRP A 416 -5.91 -10.87 5.00
C TRP A 416 -6.52 -10.22 3.74
N GLY A 417 -7.66 -9.53 3.89
CA GLY A 417 -8.37 -8.86 2.79
C GLY A 417 -9.09 -9.82 1.83
N THR A 418 -10.22 -9.39 1.25
CA THR A 418 -10.97 -10.21 0.27
C THR A 418 -11.40 -9.39 -0.96
N GLY A 419 -10.98 -8.13 -1.05
CA GLY A 419 -11.17 -7.29 -2.23
C GLY A 419 -10.41 -7.91 -3.39
N PHE A 420 -10.98 -7.87 -4.60
CA PHE A 420 -10.30 -8.27 -5.83
C PHE A 420 -9.52 -9.61 -5.76
N SER A 421 -9.95 -10.53 -4.91
CA SER A 421 -9.32 -11.82 -4.68
C SER A 421 -10.20 -12.90 -5.28
N LEU A 422 -9.61 -13.78 -6.09
CA LEU A 422 -10.33 -14.90 -6.69
C LEU A 422 -9.61 -16.21 -6.37
N PRO A 423 -10.34 -17.34 -6.24
CA PRO A 423 -9.71 -18.61 -5.93
C PRO A 423 -8.59 -18.93 -6.92
N PRO A 424 -7.40 -19.38 -6.45
CA PRO A 424 -6.30 -19.74 -7.32
C PRO A 424 -6.74 -20.74 -8.39
N ARG A 425 -6.27 -20.57 -9.64
CA ARG A 425 -6.58 -21.44 -10.79
C ARG A 425 -8.07 -21.49 -11.19
N SER A 426 -8.93 -20.63 -10.63
CA SER A 426 -10.34 -20.51 -11.02
C SER A 426 -10.50 -20.11 -12.49
N THR A 427 -11.67 -20.39 -13.05
CA THR A 427 -12.03 -19.92 -14.41
C THR A 427 -12.16 -18.40 -14.44
N ALA A 428 -12.79 -17.81 -13.42
CA ALA A 428 -12.96 -16.35 -13.31
C ALA A 428 -11.61 -15.61 -13.33
N LEU A 429 -10.62 -16.07 -12.56
CA LEU A 429 -9.29 -15.45 -12.54
C LEU A 429 -8.58 -15.59 -13.90
N ARG A 430 -8.69 -16.75 -14.54
CA ARG A 430 -8.14 -16.97 -15.89
C ARG A 430 -8.80 -16.08 -16.95
N GLU A 431 -10.09 -15.82 -16.84
CA GLU A 431 -10.81 -14.91 -17.74
C GLU A 431 -10.29 -13.47 -17.60
N LYS A 432 -10.01 -13.01 -16.37
CA LYS A 432 -9.37 -11.70 -16.16
C LYS A 432 -8.05 -11.59 -16.92
N TRP A 433 -7.19 -12.59 -16.81
CA TRP A 433 -5.90 -12.62 -17.52
C TRP A 433 -6.05 -12.75 -19.04
N ALA A 434 -7.03 -13.51 -19.51
CA ALA A 434 -7.31 -13.66 -20.94
C ALA A 434 -7.78 -12.34 -21.59
N ASN A 435 -8.44 -11.47 -20.84
CA ASN A 435 -8.98 -10.19 -21.31
C ASN A 435 -7.93 -9.08 -21.41
N ILE A 436 -6.72 -9.26 -20.84
CA ILE A 436 -5.63 -8.28 -20.98
C ILE A 436 -5.31 -8.10 -22.48
N PRO A 437 -5.32 -6.87 -23.05
CA PRO A 437 -4.99 -6.63 -24.45
C PRO A 437 -3.54 -7.02 -24.81
N THR A 438 -3.26 -7.21 -26.10
CA THR A 438 -1.90 -7.58 -26.58
C THR A 438 -1.01 -6.38 -26.89
N ASP A 439 -1.56 -5.18 -26.95
CA ASP A 439 -0.88 -3.92 -27.27
C ASP A 439 -0.46 -3.13 -26.01
N VAL A 440 -0.36 -3.81 -24.87
CA VAL A 440 0.05 -3.24 -23.59
C VAL A 440 1.56 -3.05 -23.52
N ASP A 441 2.01 -1.85 -23.18
CA ASP A 441 3.42 -1.56 -22.91
C ASP A 441 3.75 -1.72 -21.43
N VAL A 442 2.86 -1.24 -20.56
CA VAL A 442 2.97 -1.32 -19.09
C VAL A 442 1.75 -2.06 -18.54
N LEU A 443 1.99 -3.19 -17.85
CA LEU A 443 0.95 -3.96 -17.17
C LEU A 443 1.05 -3.71 -15.66
N ILE A 444 -0.01 -3.23 -15.04
CA ILE A 444 -0.10 -3.03 -13.60
C ILE A 444 -1.08 -4.06 -13.04
N VAL A 445 -0.62 -4.89 -12.12
CA VAL A 445 -1.44 -5.86 -11.39
C VAL A 445 -1.12 -5.80 -9.92
N HIS A 446 -2.00 -6.27 -9.04
CA HIS A 446 -1.69 -6.24 -7.61
C HIS A 446 -0.77 -7.41 -7.20
N GLY A 447 -1.18 -8.64 -7.49
CA GLY A 447 -0.40 -9.85 -7.16
C GLY A 447 0.68 -10.22 -8.19
N PRO A 448 1.82 -10.80 -7.76
CA PRO A 448 2.91 -11.15 -8.66
C PRO A 448 2.60 -12.35 -9.58
N PRO A 449 3.23 -12.46 -10.76
CA PRO A 449 3.27 -13.71 -11.51
C PRO A 449 4.25 -14.70 -10.87
N LEU A 450 4.00 -16.00 -11.05
CA LEU A 450 4.81 -17.06 -10.43
C LEU A 450 6.31 -16.91 -10.79
N GLY A 451 7.19 -17.08 -9.80
CA GLY A 451 8.65 -17.06 -9.96
C GLY A 451 9.25 -15.67 -10.22
N ARG A 452 8.47 -14.60 -10.05
CA ARG A 452 8.92 -13.21 -10.23
C ARG A 452 8.64 -12.43 -8.96
N ARG A 453 9.65 -12.34 -8.08
CA ARG A 453 9.58 -11.55 -6.84
C ARG A 453 8.35 -11.91 -6.00
N ASP A 454 8.06 -13.20 -5.91
CA ASP A 454 6.82 -13.78 -5.39
C ASP A 454 7.03 -14.74 -4.21
N THR A 455 8.18 -14.67 -3.54
CA THR A 455 8.54 -15.60 -2.46
C THR A 455 8.36 -14.95 -1.08
N PRO A 456 7.26 -15.23 -0.36
CA PRO A 456 7.09 -14.81 1.02
C PRO A 456 7.84 -15.79 1.94
N ASN A 457 9.03 -15.41 2.44
CA ASN A 457 9.79 -16.08 3.50
C ASN A 457 9.89 -17.65 3.48
N SER A 458 9.63 -18.29 2.34
CA SER A 458 9.48 -19.73 2.17
C SER A 458 9.92 -20.18 0.76
N THR A 459 10.19 -21.47 0.60
CA THR A 459 10.73 -22.05 -0.64
C THR A 459 9.72 -22.21 -1.79
N VAL A 460 8.48 -21.75 -1.63
CA VAL A 460 7.40 -21.90 -2.64
C VAL A 460 6.87 -20.52 -3.03
N GLY A 461 6.95 -20.19 -4.32
CA GLY A 461 6.43 -18.93 -4.86
C GLY A 461 4.90 -18.83 -4.77
N ALA A 462 4.42 -17.70 -4.28
CA ALA A 462 3.02 -17.34 -4.12
C ALA A 462 2.37 -16.80 -5.42
N GLY A 463 3.17 -16.52 -6.45
CA GLY A 463 2.69 -15.83 -7.64
C GLY A 463 1.77 -16.66 -8.53
N CYS A 464 1.01 -15.98 -9.39
CA CYS A 464 0.02 -16.61 -10.25
C CYS A 464 0.67 -17.27 -11.50
N PRO A 465 0.55 -18.60 -11.70
CA PRO A 465 1.10 -19.27 -12.89
C PRO A 465 0.35 -18.96 -14.19
N ASP A 466 -0.96 -18.69 -14.12
CA ASP A 466 -1.74 -18.34 -15.31
C ASP A 466 -1.36 -16.95 -15.81
N LEU A 467 -1.16 -15.99 -14.90
CA LEU A 467 -0.67 -14.66 -15.23
C LEU A 467 0.73 -14.70 -15.85
N LEU A 468 1.65 -15.48 -15.28
CA LEU A 468 2.98 -15.69 -15.85
C LEU A 468 2.87 -16.19 -17.30
N ARG A 469 2.01 -17.18 -17.55
CA ARG A 469 1.81 -17.74 -18.89
C ARG A 469 1.33 -16.67 -19.87
N GLU A 470 0.35 -15.85 -19.49
CA GLU A 470 -0.17 -14.77 -20.34
C GLU A 470 0.92 -13.73 -20.67
N VAL A 471 1.69 -13.32 -19.66
CA VAL A 471 2.80 -12.36 -19.80
C VAL A 471 3.89 -12.90 -20.73
N LEU A 472 4.32 -14.15 -20.55
CA LEU A 472 5.40 -14.72 -21.34
C LEU A 472 4.98 -15.03 -22.78
N THR A 473 3.75 -15.51 -22.98
CA THR A 473 3.34 -16.09 -24.27
C THR A 473 2.56 -15.14 -25.16
N ARG A 474 1.74 -14.24 -24.60
CA ARG A 474 0.75 -13.44 -25.34
C ARG A 474 0.89 -11.94 -25.17
N VAL A 475 0.87 -11.44 -23.93
CA VAL A 475 0.82 -9.99 -23.64
C VAL A 475 2.19 -9.35 -23.83
N ARG A 476 3.25 -9.98 -23.28
CA ARG A 476 4.66 -9.55 -23.41
C ARG A 476 4.87 -8.03 -23.22
N PRO A 477 4.42 -7.43 -22.10
CA PRO A 477 4.60 -6.02 -21.84
C PRO A 477 6.10 -5.69 -21.68
N ARG A 478 6.48 -4.42 -21.89
CA ARG A 478 7.87 -3.96 -21.64
C ARG A 478 8.14 -3.89 -20.14
N LEU A 479 7.12 -3.53 -19.37
CA LEU A 479 7.17 -3.31 -17.94
C LEU A 479 5.93 -3.92 -17.29
N MET A 480 6.12 -4.64 -16.18
CA MET A 480 5.07 -5.17 -15.34
C MET A 480 5.31 -4.71 -13.90
N ILE A 481 4.34 -4.03 -13.30
CA ILE A 481 4.43 -3.46 -11.94
C ILE A 481 3.39 -4.13 -11.06
N PHE A 482 3.81 -4.54 -9.87
CA PHE A 482 2.97 -5.21 -8.88
C PHE A 482 3.47 -5.00 -7.46
N GLY A 483 2.79 -5.60 -6.49
CA GLY A 483 3.17 -5.58 -5.08
C GLY A 483 2.70 -6.86 -4.38
N HIS A 484 1.89 -6.71 -3.33
CA HIS A 484 1.21 -7.75 -2.55
C HIS A 484 2.15 -8.65 -1.71
N ILE A 485 3.25 -9.12 -2.28
CA ILE A 485 4.26 -9.92 -1.58
C ILE A 485 5.40 -8.99 -1.17
N HIS A 486 5.34 -8.51 0.07
CA HIS A 486 6.21 -7.43 0.60
C HIS A 486 7.69 -7.81 0.58
N GLU A 487 8.00 -9.07 0.92
CA GLU A 487 9.35 -9.63 0.89
C GLU A 487 9.94 -9.73 -0.53
N GLY A 488 9.08 -9.62 -1.54
CA GLY A 488 9.46 -9.60 -2.93
C GLY A 488 9.96 -8.25 -3.43
N TYR A 489 9.88 -7.16 -2.65
CA TYR A 489 10.25 -5.79 -3.09
C TYR A 489 11.53 -5.76 -3.93
N GLY A 490 11.48 -5.17 -5.12
CA GLY A 490 12.63 -5.04 -6.03
C GLY A 490 12.30 -5.41 -7.48
N VAL A 491 13.34 -5.65 -8.29
CA VAL A 491 13.20 -5.83 -9.75
C VAL A 491 13.73 -7.17 -10.25
N SER A 492 13.17 -7.66 -11.36
CA SER A 492 13.73 -8.78 -12.13
C SER A 492 13.45 -8.61 -13.62
N TYR A 493 14.27 -9.20 -14.49
CA TYR A 493 14.16 -9.04 -15.95
C TYR A 493 14.32 -10.39 -16.65
N ASP A 494 13.50 -10.66 -17.66
CA ASP A 494 13.51 -11.93 -18.39
C ASP A 494 14.11 -11.85 -19.81
N GLY A 495 14.74 -10.73 -20.16
CA GLY A 495 15.21 -10.45 -21.51
C GLY A 495 14.20 -9.71 -22.39
N HIS A 496 12.96 -9.51 -21.90
CA HIS A 496 11.94 -8.71 -22.59
C HIS A 496 11.14 -7.82 -21.63
N THR A 497 10.52 -8.42 -20.61
CA THR A 497 9.69 -7.74 -19.62
C THR A 497 10.51 -7.43 -18.36
N LEU A 498 10.50 -6.17 -17.93
CA LEU A 498 10.96 -5.77 -16.61
C LEU A 498 9.82 -5.97 -15.61
N PHE A 499 10.05 -6.76 -14.56
CA PHE A 499 9.13 -7.03 -13.48
C PHE A 499 9.55 -6.21 -12.26
N VAL A 500 8.61 -5.43 -11.71
CA VAL A 500 8.85 -4.52 -10.59
C VAL A 500 7.85 -4.85 -9.49
N ASN A 501 8.34 -5.42 -8.39
CA ASN A 501 7.60 -5.47 -7.14
C ASN A 501 7.88 -4.18 -6.38
N ALA A 502 6.88 -3.31 -6.30
CA ALA A 502 6.97 -1.97 -5.72
C ALA A 502 6.37 -1.89 -4.32
N SER A 503 6.24 -3.02 -3.59
CA SER A 503 5.73 -3.02 -2.21
C SER A 503 6.52 -2.06 -1.33
N SER A 504 5.84 -1.02 -0.84
CA SER A 504 6.43 0.04 -0.04
C SER A 504 6.60 -0.36 1.42
N TYR A 505 5.99 -1.47 1.80
CA TYR A 505 6.07 -2.05 3.13
C TYR A 505 7.15 -3.15 3.15
N SER A 506 8.01 -3.17 4.18
CA SER A 506 8.96 -4.25 4.45
C SER A 506 8.80 -4.79 5.86
N HIS A 507 8.88 -6.10 6.00
CA HIS A 507 8.92 -6.80 7.28
C HIS A 507 10.32 -7.44 7.42
N ASP A 508 11.27 -6.70 7.99
CA ASP A 508 12.62 -7.20 8.27
C ASP A 508 12.84 -7.29 9.78
N ASN A 509 13.13 -8.49 10.30
CA ASN A 509 13.53 -8.74 11.69
C ASN A 509 12.62 -8.10 12.76
N ASP A 510 11.30 -8.21 12.60
CA ASP A 510 10.29 -7.63 13.51
C ASP A 510 10.28 -6.09 13.61
N ASP A 511 11.10 -5.39 12.81
CA ASP A 511 11.09 -3.93 12.66
C ASP A 511 10.37 -3.54 11.36
N TRP A 512 9.46 -2.56 11.48
CA TRP A 512 8.66 -2.05 10.37
C TRP A 512 9.45 -0.97 9.63
N THR A 513 9.78 -1.22 8.36
CA THR A 513 10.48 -0.22 7.53
C THR A 513 9.76 0.01 6.20
N LEU A 514 9.88 1.22 5.67
CA LEU A 514 9.33 1.60 4.38
C LEU A 514 10.39 1.46 3.30
N ASN A 515 10.08 0.66 2.28
CA ASN A 515 10.89 0.55 1.08
C ASN A 515 10.86 1.84 0.27
N HIS A 516 11.97 2.14 -0.41
CA HIS A 516 12.05 3.30 -1.28
C HIS A 516 11.21 3.09 -2.55
N PRO A 517 10.55 4.14 -3.07
CA PRO A 517 9.88 4.08 -4.37
C PRO A 517 10.85 3.67 -5.49
N ILE A 518 10.40 2.80 -6.41
CA ILE A 518 11.23 2.33 -7.53
C ILE A 518 11.03 3.27 -8.72
N VAL A 519 12.12 3.87 -9.21
CA VAL A 519 12.10 4.82 -10.33
C VAL A 519 12.53 4.12 -11.62
N ILE A 520 11.70 4.19 -12.67
CA ILE A 520 11.95 3.57 -13.97
C ILE A 520 11.88 4.63 -15.07
N ASP A 521 12.97 4.80 -15.82
CA ASP A 521 12.96 5.59 -17.05
C ASP A 521 12.55 4.71 -18.24
N LEU A 522 11.29 4.83 -18.67
CA LEU A 522 10.73 4.06 -19.78
C LEU A 522 10.92 4.81 -21.11
N PRO A 523 11.68 4.28 -22.09
CA PRO A 523 11.89 4.97 -23.36
C PRO A 523 10.58 5.22 -24.13
N ASN A 524 10.38 6.46 -24.60
CA ASN A 524 9.15 6.92 -25.27
C ASN A 524 8.93 6.24 -26.62
N ALA A 525 10.02 5.95 -27.34
CA ALA A 525 10.00 5.13 -28.52
C ALA A 525 10.39 3.70 -28.14
N LYS A 526 9.61 2.70 -28.58
CA LYS A 526 10.19 1.38 -28.88
C LYS A 526 11.32 1.67 -29.85
N GLN A 527 12.56 1.27 -29.55
CA GLN A 527 13.75 1.55 -30.37
C GLN A 527 13.54 1.06 -31.81
N ALA A 528 12.92 1.91 -32.63
CA ALA A 528 12.51 1.61 -33.99
C ALA A 528 13.29 2.45 -34.98
N TYR A 529 14.10 3.42 -34.54
CA TYR A 529 14.82 4.32 -35.44
C TYR A 529 15.86 3.58 -36.30
N LEU A 530 16.72 2.73 -35.70
CA LEU A 530 17.66 1.90 -36.47
C LEU A 530 16.92 0.93 -37.41
N HIS A 531 15.85 0.30 -36.93
CA HIS A 531 15.01 -0.57 -37.74
C HIS A 531 14.39 0.19 -38.92
N TRP A 532 13.87 1.40 -38.71
CA TRP A 532 13.27 2.24 -39.75
C TRP A 532 14.30 2.65 -40.79
N TRP A 533 15.46 3.11 -40.34
CA TRP A 533 16.55 3.53 -41.21
C TRP A 533 17.02 2.36 -42.08
N LEU A 534 17.13 1.16 -41.50
CA LEU A 534 17.48 -0.03 -42.23
C LEU A 534 16.38 -0.44 -43.23
N CYS A 535 15.12 -0.54 -42.79
CA CYS A 535 14.01 -0.92 -43.66
C CYS A 535 13.87 0.04 -44.84
N ALA A 536 13.92 1.35 -44.59
CA ALA A 536 13.83 2.37 -45.63
C ALA A 536 15.01 2.27 -46.62
N SER A 537 16.23 2.09 -46.11
CA SER A 537 17.42 1.93 -46.95
C SER A 537 17.34 0.66 -47.80
N MET A 538 16.99 -0.48 -47.22
CA MET A 538 16.88 -1.76 -47.94
C MET A 538 15.75 -1.74 -48.96
N THR A 539 14.61 -1.11 -48.63
CA THR A 539 13.49 -0.92 -49.57
C THR A 539 13.89 -0.04 -50.74
N ALA A 540 14.60 1.07 -50.49
CA ALA A 540 15.09 1.97 -51.53
C ALA A 540 16.14 1.30 -52.43
N PHE A 541 17.12 0.61 -51.86
CA PHE A 541 18.13 -0.12 -52.63
C PHE A 541 17.51 -1.28 -53.42
N GLY A 542 16.56 -2.01 -52.83
CA GLY A 542 15.79 -3.05 -53.52
C GLY A 542 14.99 -2.50 -54.70
N ALA A 543 14.31 -1.36 -54.53
CA ALA A 543 13.58 -0.68 -55.59
C ALA A 543 14.50 -0.25 -56.75
N MET A 544 15.66 0.35 -56.43
CA MET A 544 16.64 0.74 -57.44
C MET A 544 17.20 -0.46 -58.21
N LYS A 545 17.48 -1.57 -57.51
CA LYS A 545 17.91 -2.84 -58.10
C LYS A 545 16.82 -3.42 -59.02
N ALA A 546 15.57 -3.48 -58.54
CA ALA A 546 14.43 -4.01 -59.30
C ALA A 546 14.13 -3.19 -60.57
N ALA A 547 14.26 -1.86 -60.51
CA ALA A 547 14.06 -0.98 -61.64
C ALA A 547 15.24 -0.96 -62.64
N GLY A 548 16.29 -1.76 -62.41
CA GLY A 548 17.41 -1.90 -63.34
C GLY A 548 18.43 -0.77 -63.32
N PHE A 549 18.39 0.12 -62.32
CA PHE A 549 19.39 1.18 -62.16
C PHE A 549 20.76 0.67 -61.73
N LEU A 550 20.87 -0.61 -61.36
CA LEU A 550 22.12 -1.29 -61.00
C LEU A 550 22.38 -2.44 -61.99
N HIS A 551 23.41 -2.30 -62.82
CA HIS A 551 23.70 -3.16 -63.98
C HIS A 551 23.96 -4.65 -63.63
N HIS A 552 22.92 -5.50 -63.60
CA HIS A 552 23.01 -6.96 -63.82
C HIS A 552 21.62 -7.65 -63.88
N ASP A 553 21.40 -8.64 -64.74
CA ASP A 553 20.08 -9.33 -64.83
C ASP A 553 19.68 -10.05 -63.52
N LEU A 554 20.65 -10.63 -62.81
CA LEU A 554 20.43 -11.20 -61.47
C LEU A 554 20.14 -10.15 -60.38
N SER A 555 20.58 -8.88 -60.55
CA SER A 555 20.35 -7.84 -59.54
C SER A 555 18.88 -7.41 -59.51
N GLN A 556 18.16 -7.51 -60.63
CA GLN A 556 16.73 -7.18 -60.70
C GLN A 556 15.88 -8.15 -59.88
N ILE A 557 16.13 -9.46 -60.00
CA ILE A 557 15.42 -10.49 -59.23
C ILE A 557 15.72 -10.35 -57.73
N VAL A 558 17.00 -10.15 -57.38
CA VAL A 558 17.43 -9.91 -56.00
C VAL A 558 16.81 -8.63 -55.45
N GLY A 559 16.76 -7.56 -56.25
CA GLY A 559 16.17 -6.28 -55.89
C GLY A 559 14.68 -6.39 -55.58
N VAL A 560 13.92 -7.20 -56.32
CA VAL A 560 12.51 -7.47 -56.03
C VAL A 560 12.36 -8.18 -54.68
N LEU A 561 13.23 -9.15 -54.38
CA LEU A 561 13.19 -9.88 -53.10
C LEU A 561 13.57 -8.99 -51.92
N GLU A 562 14.56 -8.12 -52.06
CA GLU A 562 14.94 -7.14 -51.03
C GLU A 562 13.92 -6.02 -50.88
N LEU A 563 13.25 -5.62 -51.97
CA LEU A 563 12.14 -4.67 -51.93
C LEU A 563 10.97 -5.24 -51.13
N ILE A 564 10.56 -6.48 -51.43
CA ILE A 564 9.50 -7.18 -50.69
C ILE A 564 9.96 -7.42 -49.25
N GLY A 565 11.19 -7.90 -49.06
CA GLY A 565 11.78 -8.15 -47.75
C GLY A 565 11.80 -6.89 -46.88
N GLY A 566 12.30 -5.77 -47.41
CA GLY A 566 12.35 -4.47 -46.74
C GLY A 566 10.96 -3.88 -46.45
N ALA A 567 10.01 -4.03 -47.38
CA ALA A 567 8.64 -3.58 -47.19
C ALA A 567 7.91 -4.36 -46.08
N VAL A 568 8.17 -5.68 -45.98
CA VAL A 568 7.59 -6.55 -44.95
C VAL A 568 8.36 -6.46 -43.61
N LEU A 569 9.62 -6.01 -43.61
CA LEU A 569 10.43 -5.83 -42.40
C LEU A 569 9.93 -4.69 -41.49
N LEU A 570 9.08 -3.79 -42.01
CA LEU A 570 8.54 -2.66 -41.27
C LEU A 570 7.70 -3.13 -40.08
N PRO A 571 8.15 -2.90 -38.81
CA PRO A 571 7.46 -3.37 -37.61
C PRO A 571 6.07 -2.75 -37.38
N ARG A 572 5.62 -1.86 -38.29
CA ARG A 572 4.45 -0.99 -38.14
C ARG A 572 3.56 -0.94 -39.37
N TRP A 573 3.75 -1.81 -40.36
CA TRP A 573 2.75 -1.91 -41.41
C TRP A 573 1.52 -2.61 -40.82
N ARG A 574 0.62 -1.82 -40.21
CA ARG A 574 -0.57 -2.29 -39.49
C ARG A 574 -1.30 -3.37 -40.28
N VAL A 575 -1.50 -3.14 -41.58
CA VAL A 575 -2.11 -4.09 -42.51
C VAL A 575 -1.46 -5.48 -42.44
N VAL A 576 -0.13 -5.56 -42.50
CA VAL A 576 0.63 -6.82 -42.47
C VAL A 576 0.66 -7.43 -41.07
N SER A 577 0.89 -6.62 -40.04
CA SER A 577 0.92 -7.09 -38.65
C SER A 577 -0.44 -7.65 -38.22
N ASP A 578 -1.53 -7.00 -38.62
CA ASP A 578 -2.90 -7.40 -38.29
C ASP A 578 -3.30 -8.68 -39.04
N LEU A 579 -2.84 -8.83 -40.30
CA LEU A 579 -2.99 -10.07 -41.10
C LEU A 579 -2.26 -11.27 -40.50
N LEU A 580 -1.11 -11.06 -39.85
CA LEU A 580 -0.28 -12.13 -39.27
C LEU A 580 -0.71 -12.56 -37.85
N GLY A 581 -1.71 -11.88 -37.28
CA GLY A 581 -2.31 -12.18 -35.98
C GLY A 581 -1.35 -12.00 -34.80
N LYS A 582 -1.48 -12.83 -33.76
CA LYS A 582 -0.61 -12.76 -32.57
C LYS A 582 0.88 -12.85 -32.97
N ARG A 583 1.70 -11.96 -32.41
CA ARG A 583 3.13 -11.79 -32.75
C ARG A 583 3.37 -11.32 -34.20
N GLY A 584 2.40 -10.64 -34.81
CA GLY A 584 2.46 -10.21 -36.21
C GLY A 584 3.70 -9.38 -36.54
N SER A 585 4.07 -8.43 -35.68
CA SER A 585 5.29 -7.62 -35.83
C SER A 585 6.58 -8.44 -35.77
N GLU A 586 6.67 -9.39 -34.84
CA GLU A 586 7.85 -10.27 -34.65
C GLU A 586 7.96 -11.30 -35.79
N LYS A 587 6.83 -11.84 -36.25
CA LYS A 587 6.76 -12.72 -37.44
C LYS A 587 7.15 -11.97 -38.71
N SER A 588 6.67 -10.73 -38.87
CA SER A 588 7.02 -9.85 -39.99
C SER A 588 8.51 -9.56 -40.02
N LEU A 589 9.11 -9.27 -38.84
CA LEU A 589 10.55 -9.06 -38.69
C LEU A 589 11.34 -10.31 -39.08
N GLY A 590 10.97 -11.49 -38.55
CA GLY A 590 11.64 -12.75 -38.85
C GLY A 590 11.54 -13.14 -40.32
N PHE A 591 10.35 -13.01 -40.91
CA PHE A 591 10.12 -13.27 -42.33
C PHE A 591 10.91 -12.30 -43.23
N GLY A 592 10.90 -11.00 -42.91
CA GLY A 592 11.66 -9.99 -43.63
C GLY A 592 13.17 -10.29 -43.60
N CYS A 593 13.73 -10.62 -42.42
CA CYS A 593 15.15 -10.98 -42.29
C CYS A 593 15.49 -12.23 -43.13
N TRP A 594 14.63 -13.26 -43.11
CA TRP A 594 14.84 -14.46 -43.92
C TRP A 594 14.83 -14.18 -45.43
N MET A 595 13.88 -13.35 -45.91
CA MET A 595 13.80 -12.97 -47.32
C MET A 595 15.04 -12.20 -47.77
N VAL A 596 15.53 -11.27 -46.93
CA VAL A 596 16.76 -10.51 -47.20
C VAL A 596 17.99 -11.42 -47.22
N LEU A 597 18.13 -12.32 -46.24
CA LEU A 597 19.26 -13.26 -46.21
C LEU A 597 19.23 -14.24 -47.38
N TRP A 598 18.04 -14.66 -47.81
CA TRP A 598 17.88 -15.50 -49.00
C TRP A 598 18.32 -14.77 -50.27
N ALA A 599 17.90 -13.51 -50.44
CA ALA A 599 18.32 -12.65 -51.56
C ALA A 599 19.83 -12.42 -51.58
N LEU A 600 20.42 -12.13 -50.42
CA LEU A 600 21.88 -11.95 -50.27
C LEU A 600 22.64 -13.26 -50.48
N GLY A 601 22.08 -14.40 -50.08
CA GLY A 601 22.64 -15.73 -50.33
C GLY A 601 22.76 -16.05 -51.83
N ILE A 602 21.73 -15.71 -52.61
CA ILE A 602 21.74 -15.84 -54.08
C ILE A 602 22.82 -14.94 -54.70
N MET A 603 23.00 -13.72 -54.18
CA MET A 603 24.10 -12.87 -54.63
C MET A 603 25.46 -13.47 -54.28
N LEU A 604 25.67 -13.89 -53.02
CA LEU A 604 26.92 -14.47 -52.54
C LEU A 604 27.31 -15.76 -53.28
N SER A 605 26.34 -16.53 -53.79
CA SER A 605 26.63 -17.73 -54.59
C SER A 605 27.18 -17.46 -56.00
N THR A 606 27.27 -16.19 -56.43
CA THR A 606 27.88 -15.83 -57.72
C THR A 606 29.37 -15.53 -57.58
N TYR A 607 30.19 -16.00 -58.53
CA TYR A 607 31.67 -15.88 -58.54
C TYR A 607 32.25 -14.44 -58.65
N LYS A 608 31.40 -13.40 -58.70
CA LYS A 608 31.84 -12.00 -58.86
C LYS A 608 32.22 -11.36 -57.52
N SER A 609 33.16 -10.41 -57.55
CA SER A 609 33.48 -9.56 -56.39
C SER A 609 32.24 -8.80 -55.93
N LYS A 610 32.08 -8.69 -54.61
CA LYS A 610 30.94 -8.02 -53.97
C LYS A 610 31.37 -6.67 -53.43
N SER A 611 30.47 -5.69 -53.50
CA SER A 611 30.72 -4.38 -52.90
C SER A 611 30.75 -4.50 -51.37
N PHE A 612 31.47 -3.58 -50.71
CA PHE A 612 31.43 -3.42 -49.26
C PHE A 612 30.00 -3.23 -48.73
N VAL A 613 29.13 -2.58 -49.51
CA VAL A 613 27.73 -2.36 -49.19
C VAL A 613 26.99 -3.70 -49.03
N CYS A 614 27.19 -4.64 -49.96
CA CYS A 614 26.56 -5.96 -49.90
C CYS A 614 26.97 -6.76 -48.65
N TRP A 615 28.25 -6.67 -48.25
CA TRP A 615 28.74 -7.33 -47.04
C TRP A 615 28.20 -6.66 -45.77
N SER A 616 28.09 -5.33 -45.76
CA SER A 616 27.49 -4.60 -44.62
C SER A 616 26.01 -4.90 -44.44
N GLU A 617 25.25 -5.03 -45.53
CA GLU A 617 23.84 -5.44 -45.49
C GLU A 617 23.68 -6.86 -44.94
N ALA A 618 24.54 -7.80 -45.36
CA ALA A 618 24.52 -9.18 -44.87
C ALA A 618 24.84 -9.27 -43.38
N LEU A 619 25.90 -8.60 -42.92
CA LEU A 619 26.29 -8.56 -41.50
C LEU A 619 25.20 -7.94 -40.63
N LEU A 620 24.61 -6.82 -41.06
CA LEU A 620 23.55 -6.15 -40.31
C LEU A 620 22.27 -7.00 -40.25
N THR A 621 21.90 -7.67 -41.35
CA THR A 621 20.74 -8.57 -41.37
C THR A 621 20.97 -9.81 -40.49
N LEU A 622 22.18 -10.37 -40.50
CA LEU A 622 22.55 -11.47 -39.61
C LEU A 622 22.50 -11.06 -38.14
N GLU A 623 22.96 -9.86 -37.80
CA GLU A 623 22.94 -9.38 -36.42
C GLU A 623 21.50 -9.09 -35.95
N LEU A 624 20.64 -8.58 -36.83
CA LEU A 624 19.21 -8.45 -36.54
C LEU A 624 18.51 -9.79 -36.38
N LEU A 625 18.84 -10.78 -37.20
CA LEU A 625 18.35 -12.14 -37.03
C LEU A 625 18.90 -12.78 -35.74
N ALA A 626 20.14 -12.48 -35.36
CA ALA A 626 20.75 -12.93 -34.12
C ALA A 626 20.06 -12.29 -32.90
N LEU A 627 19.72 -11.00 -32.96
CA LEU A 627 18.95 -10.31 -31.92
C LEU A 627 17.53 -10.86 -31.81
N ALA A 628 16.83 -11.02 -32.94
CA ALA A 628 15.49 -11.62 -32.99
C ALA A 628 15.50 -13.09 -32.52
N SER A 629 16.55 -13.84 -32.85
CA SER A 629 16.70 -15.24 -32.44
C SER A 629 17.16 -15.39 -30.99
N ARG A 630 17.96 -14.48 -30.41
CA ARG A 630 18.29 -14.49 -28.97
C ARG A 630 17.04 -14.26 -28.11
N GLN A 631 16.11 -13.43 -28.57
CA GLN A 631 14.78 -13.30 -27.96
C GLN A 631 13.94 -14.59 -28.04
N LEU A 632 14.15 -15.41 -29.09
CA LEU A 632 13.51 -16.72 -29.27
C LEU A 632 14.27 -17.88 -28.60
N LEU A 633 15.60 -17.81 -28.45
CA LEU A 633 16.50 -18.85 -27.92
C LEU A 633 16.74 -18.71 -26.40
N GLY A 634 16.49 -17.54 -25.80
CA GLY A 634 16.34 -17.41 -24.35
C GLY A 634 15.28 -18.36 -23.77
N TRP A 635 14.37 -18.85 -24.62
CA TRP A 635 13.36 -19.86 -24.29
C TRP A 635 13.90 -21.30 -24.26
N ALA A 636 14.99 -21.60 -24.98
CA ALA A 636 15.57 -22.93 -25.00
C ALA A 636 16.42 -23.22 -23.75
N LYS A 637 16.95 -22.18 -23.07
CA LYS A 637 17.70 -22.33 -21.81
C LYS A 637 16.81 -22.38 -20.55
N LEU A 638 15.53 -22.04 -20.65
CA LEU A 638 14.54 -22.17 -19.57
C LEU A 638 13.65 -23.42 -19.72
N GLY A 639 14.00 -24.30 -20.67
CA GLY A 639 13.27 -25.53 -21.00
C GLY A 639 14.15 -26.76 -21.04
N CYS A 640 15.12 -26.88 -20.12
CA CYS A 640 15.76 -28.15 -19.77
C CYS A 640 16.42 -28.03 -18.39
N THR A 641 16.04 -28.98 -17.52
CA THR A 641 16.40 -29.25 -16.11
C THR A 641 15.89 -28.27 -15.08
#